data_AF-A0A961TU19-F1
#
_entry.id   AF-A0A961TU19-F1
#
_cell.length_a   1.000
_cell.length_b   1.000
_cell.length_c   1.000
_cell.angle_alpha   90.00
_cell.angle_beta   90.00
_cell.angle_gamma   90.00
#
_symmetry.space_group_name_H-M   'P 1'
#
loop_
_entity.id
_entity.type
_entity.pdbx_description
1 polymer ?
#
loop_
_entity_poly.entity_id
_entity_poly.type
_entity_poly.pdbx_seq_one_letter_code
_entity_poly.pdbx_strand_id
1 'polypeptide(L)'
;MNGLNEGTQGQRNRVLGMSTFAFTVCFAVWTIFSIIGVKIKQDLGLSDTEFGLLAGTPILTGSLSRIFLGIWTDQYGGRIVYVLTMLAAAAATFALSYATTYEMMLLAALGVGLAGGSFAVGIAYVSKWYSKEKQGTALGIFGAGNVGAAVTKFVAPFVMVAFGWNAVAQVWAAALVVTAVVFWFTTEDDPDLKARRARGERAKGTLLQLAPLKNLQVWRFSIYYFFVFGAFVALALWLPRYLVGVYQLDIKQAGMIAAFYSIPASIFRAYGGHLSDKYGARSVMYLTFGVSVVVTFMLSYPNTDYVIHGINGPIAFATSMNLVPFVILIFVLGFFMSLGKAAVYKHIPVYYPDHVGSVGGLVGLIGGLGGFVLPIAFGALLDLTGVWTSCFMLLFGIVTVSLIWMHFSIRQMEKTALSRELGQLPELPEMQAIHSEEKHGSLAGMINEWRPDDEAFWAAEGRRIANRNLWISIPALLLAFSVWMVWSVVVAKLPAIGFDYTTDQLFWLAALPGLSGATLRIFYSFMIPIFGGRLWTTLSTASLLVPAFGIGYAVQNPQTPYLIFLVLALLCGLGGGNFASSMANISYFFPKKEKGNALALNAGLGNLGVSVMQFVVPVVISTGTFAIAVGDGQLAKDGSTLWLQNAGFVWVPFLIVSTIAAWFGMNDIASARATFAEQSIIFSRRHNWVMCWLYTGTFGSFIGYSAGFPLLMKTQFPSVNALSYAFLGPLVGALSRAATGWVSDKYGGGRVTFWTFVGMIAAVGGVLYFLGIKEQPGAFWGFFSCFMALFFLTGVGNASTFQMIPSIMRLEVPRLMPQLAGDAMIKQAERESAAIVAFTSAIAAYGAFFIPKSYGTSITMTGGPEMALWGFLAFYVTCAMVTWFVYTRSGGLLRNVEREGSQHFPQTSAAE
;
A
#
# COMPACT_ATOMS: atom_id res chain seq x y z
N MET A 1 -22.94 13.32 -39.60
CA MET A 1 -21.47 13.19 -39.64
C MET A 1 -20.89 14.54 -40.03
N ASN A 2 -20.55 15.40 -39.06
CA ASN A 2 -19.94 16.71 -39.32
C ASN A 2 -18.47 16.63 -38.90
N GLY A 3 -17.57 16.45 -39.87
CA GLY A 3 -16.14 16.53 -39.65
C GLY A 3 -15.78 17.96 -39.26
N LEU A 4 -15.46 18.19 -37.99
CA LEU A 4 -14.75 19.38 -37.56
C LEU A 4 -13.44 19.40 -38.36
N ASN A 5 -13.17 20.50 -39.07
CA ASN A 5 -11.85 20.77 -39.65
C ASN A 5 -10.86 20.92 -38.49
N GLU A 6 -10.37 19.79 -37.97
CA GLU A 6 -9.31 19.76 -36.98
C GLU A 6 -8.11 20.48 -37.60
N GLY A 7 -7.63 21.55 -36.96
CA GLY A 7 -6.40 22.22 -37.40
C GLY A 7 -5.25 21.21 -37.59
N THR A 8 -4.24 21.57 -38.38
CA THR A 8 -3.11 20.68 -38.66
C THR A 8 -2.50 20.16 -37.34
N GLN A 9 -1.97 18.94 -37.34
CA GLN A 9 -1.38 18.33 -36.12
C GLN A 9 -0.32 19.24 -35.47
N GLY A 10 0.47 19.95 -36.28
CA GLY A 10 1.43 20.96 -35.82
C GLY A 10 0.77 22.14 -35.09
N GLN A 11 -0.35 22.68 -35.60
CA GLN A 11 -1.09 23.76 -34.96
C GLN A 11 -1.68 23.32 -33.60
N ARG A 12 -2.27 22.13 -33.54
CA ARG A 12 -2.85 21.58 -32.29
C ARG A 12 -1.81 21.39 -31.20
N ASN A 13 -0.65 20.85 -31.55
CA ASN A 13 0.46 20.66 -30.62
C ASN A 13 1.04 22.00 -30.15
N ARG A 14 1.17 22.97 -31.06
CA ARG A 14 1.66 24.32 -30.73
C ARG A 14 0.72 25.03 -29.76
N VAL A 15 -0.59 25.02 -30.02
CA VAL A 15 -1.59 25.64 -29.14
C VAL A 15 -1.60 24.98 -27.77
N LEU A 16 -1.58 23.65 -27.71
CA LEU A 16 -1.53 22.91 -26.45
C LEU A 16 -0.25 23.24 -25.66
N GLY A 17 0.92 23.17 -26.32
CA GLY A 17 2.21 23.47 -25.69
C GLY A 17 2.28 24.90 -25.15
N MET A 18 1.93 25.88 -25.97
CA MET A 18 1.96 27.29 -25.57
C MET A 18 0.92 27.62 -24.49
N SER A 19 -0.26 27.02 -24.54
CA SER A 19 -1.27 27.20 -23.48
C SER A 19 -0.82 26.56 -22.17
N THR A 20 -0.15 25.41 -22.23
CA THR A 20 0.41 24.75 -21.04
C THR A 20 1.54 25.57 -20.43
N PHE A 21 2.43 26.12 -21.27
CA PHE A 21 3.50 27.00 -20.82
C PHE A 21 2.96 28.30 -20.22
N ALA A 22 2.02 28.96 -20.89
CA ALA A 22 1.36 30.17 -20.39
C ALA A 22 0.66 29.90 -19.05
N PHE A 23 -0.06 28.78 -18.95
CA PHE A 23 -0.69 28.38 -17.69
C PHE A 23 0.35 28.12 -16.59
N THR A 24 1.52 27.58 -16.92
CA THR A 24 2.63 27.39 -15.98
C THR A 24 3.11 28.70 -15.39
N VAL A 25 3.34 29.72 -16.23
CA VAL A 25 3.78 31.05 -15.78
C VAL A 25 2.68 31.72 -14.95
N CYS A 26 1.43 31.67 -15.40
CA CYS A 26 0.30 32.17 -14.63
C CYS A 26 0.17 31.49 -13.27
N PHE A 27 0.33 30.17 -13.19
CA PHE A 27 0.23 29.43 -11.93
C PHE A 27 1.40 29.74 -10.99
N ALA A 28 2.60 29.99 -11.53
CA ALA A 28 3.74 30.45 -10.76
C ALA A 28 3.43 31.79 -10.08
N VAL A 29 2.89 32.76 -10.83
CA VAL A 29 2.46 34.07 -10.30
C VAL A 29 1.32 33.92 -9.30
N TRP A 30 0.36 33.06 -9.60
CA TRP A 30 -0.80 32.86 -8.74
C TRP A 30 -0.44 32.31 -7.36
N THR A 31 0.69 31.61 -7.25
CA THR A 31 1.20 31.01 -6.01
C THR A 31 2.39 31.78 -5.42
N ILE A 32 2.67 33.00 -5.88
CA ILE A 32 3.84 33.80 -5.48
C ILE A 32 3.94 33.99 -3.95
N PHE A 33 2.81 34.20 -3.28
CA PHE A 33 2.75 34.40 -1.83
C PHE A 33 3.16 33.18 -0.99
N SER A 34 3.30 31.99 -1.58
CA SER A 34 3.86 30.83 -0.87
C SER A 34 5.28 31.06 -0.37
N ILE A 35 6.06 31.92 -1.04
CA ILE A 35 7.43 32.26 -0.65
C ILE A 35 7.51 33.70 -0.15
N ILE A 36 7.10 34.69 -0.95
CA ILE A 36 7.21 36.10 -0.55
C ILE A 36 6.33 36.43 0.65
N GLY A 37 5.20 35.72 0.82
CA GLY A 37 4.28 35.94 1.93
C GLY A 37 4.90 35.59 3.28
N VAL A 38 5.85 34.65 3.33
CA VAL A 38 6.57 34.32 4.57
C VAL A 38 7.43 35.50 5.02
N LYS A 39 8.06 36.20 4.07
CA LYS A 39 8.86 37.39 4.35
C LYS A 39 7.98 38.59 4.68
N ILE A 40 6.91 38.83 3.92
CA ILE A 40 5.93 39.90 4.20
C ILE A 40 5.30 39.72 5.60
N LYS A 41 4.98 38.48 5.98
CA LYS A 41 4.52 38.15 7.34
C LYS A 41 5.51 38.64 8.40
N GLN A 42 6.80 38.38 8.22
CA GLN A 42 7.85 38.81 9.16
C GLN A 42 7.98 40.33 9.19
N ASP A 43 7.97 40.98 8.01
CA ASP A 43 8.20 42.42 7.88
C ASP A 43 7.03 43.24 8.46
N LEU A 44 5.79 42.74 8.34
CA LEU A 44 4.58 43.39 8.85
C LEU A 44 4.11 42.85 10.22
N GLY A 45 4.77 41.83 10.78
CA GLY A 45 4.38 41.22 12.05
C GLY A 45 3.02 40.52 12.03
N LEU A 46 2.62 39.91 10.91
CA LEU A 46 1.29 39.33 10.75
C LEU A 46 1.11 38.03 11.55
N SER A 47 -0.11 37.78 12.02
CA SER A 47 -0.56 36.47 12.53
C SER A 47 -0.56 35.39 11.45
N ASP A 48 -0.67 34.11 11.84
CA ASP A 48 -0.80 33.03 10.87
C ASP A 48 -2.15 33.08 10.12
N THR A 49 -3.20 33.59 10.75
CA THR A 49 -4.51 33.88 10.12
C THR A 49 -4.40 34.97 9.04
N GLU A 50 -3.74 36.09 9.32
CA GLU A 50 -3.51 37.17 8.35
C GLU A 50 -2.61 36.72 7.20
N PHE A 51 -1.57 35.93 7.49
CA PHE A 51 -0.79 35.29 6.44
C PHE A 51 -1.66 34.36 5.57
N GLY A 52 -2.54 33.57 6.19
CA GLY A 52 -3.51 32.72 5.50
C GLY A 52 -4.44 33.52 4.57
N LEU A 53 -4.95 34.65 5.04
CA LEU A 53 -5.77 35.56 4.24
C LEU A 53 -4.97 36.14 3.07
N LEU A 54 -3.76 36.65 3.31
CA LEU A 54 -2.89 37.20 2.28
C LEU A 54 -2.56 36.16 1.19
N ALA A 55 -2.14 34.96 1.59
CA ALA A 55 -1.81 33.88 0.68
C ALA A 55 -3.04 33.36 -0.09
N GLY A 56 -4.21 33.34 0.55
CA GLY A 56 -5.47 32.89 -0.05
C GLY A 56 -6.12 33.93 -0.98
N THR A 57 -5.89 35.22 -0.78
CA THR A 57 -6.58 36.31 -1.50
C THR A 57 -6.44 36.24 -3.03
N PRO A 58 -5.26 35.96 -3.61
CA PRO A 58 -5.15 35.76 -5.06
C PRO A 58 -5.97 34.54 -5.54
N ILE A 59 -6.13 33.53 -4.68
CA ILE A 59 -6.88 32.33 -5.02
C ILE A 59 -8.38 32.66 -5.12
N LEU A 60 -8.90 33.57 -4.29
CA LEU A 60 -10.28 34.04 -4.35
C LEU A 60 -10.62 34.66 -5.71
N THR A 61 -9.89 35.69 -6.13
CA THR A 61 -10.18 36.37 -7.40
C THR A 61 -9.87 35.49 -8.60
N GLY A 62 -8.83 34.66 -8.52
CA GLY A 62 -8.55 33.65 -9.53
C GLY A 62 -9.65 32.61 -9.67
N SER A 63 -10.39 32.31 -8.59
CA SER A 63 -11.51 31.38 -8.62
C SER A 63 -12.80 32.02 -9.13
N LEU A 64 -13.12 33.23 -8.64
CA LEU A 64 -14.30 33.98 -9.06
C LEU A 64 -14.24 34.39 -10.54
N SER A 65 -13.05 34.80 -11.02
CA SER A 65 -12.85 35.20 -12.42
C SER A 65 -13.02 34.05 -13.43
N ARG A 66 -12.91 32.78 -13.01
CA ARG A 66 -13.03 31.61 -13.91
C ARG A 66 -14.35 31.56 -14.67
N ILE A 67 -15.46 31.93 -14.03
CA ILE A 67 -16.76 31.94 -14.70
C ILE A 67 -16.73 32.97 -15.82
N PHE A 68 -16.36 34.21 -15.52
CA PHE A 68 -16.37 35.31 -16.49
C PHE A 68 -15.36 35.10 -17.61
N LEU A 69 -14.12 34.71 -17.28
CA LEU A 69 -13.07 34.49 -18.26
C LEU A 69 -13.34 33.28 -19.16
N GLY A 70 -13.98 32.22 -18.65
CA GLY A 70 -14.45 31.12 -19.47
C GLY A 70 -15.51 31.56 -20.49
N ILE A 71 -16.50 32.34 -20.04
CA ILE A 71 -17.56 32.88 -20.90
C ILE A 71 -16.98 33.84 -21.94
N TRP A 72 -16.09 34.75 -21.52
CA TRP A 72 -15.40 35.68 -22.42
C TRP A 72 -14.52 34.97 -23.43
N THR A 73 -13.92 33.84 -23.07
CA THR A 73 -13.15 33.00 -24.00
C THR A 73 -14.05 32.45 -25.11
N ASP A 74 -15.27 32.04 -24.78
CA ASP A 74 -16.25 31.60 -25.76
C ASP A 74 -16.83 32.74 -26.61
N GLN A 75 -16.94 33.94 -26.05
CA GLN A 75 -17.50 35.10 -26.74
C GLN A 75 -16.48 35.80 -27.63
N TYR A 76 -15.30 36.12 -27.10
CA TYR A 76 -14.30 36.98 -27.74
C TYR A 76 -13.11 36.21 -28.33
N GLY A 77 -12.93 34.95 -27.92
CA GLY A 77 -11.85 34.07 -28.38
C GLY A 77 -10.75 33.88 -27.35
N GLY A 78 -10.21 32.66 -27.28
CA GLY A 78 -9.21 32.30 -26.28
C GLY A 78 -7.92 33.09 -26.38
N ARG A 79 -7.43 33.38 -27.59
CA ARG A 79 -6.17 34.11 -27.79
C ARG A 79 -6.14 35.48 -27.13
N ILE A 80 -7.15 36.31 -27.41
CA ILE A 80 -7.24 37.69 -26.88
C ILE A 80 -7.44 37.66 -25.37
N VAL A 81 -8.38 36.84 -24.89
CA VAL A 81 -8.71 36.79 -23.45
C VAL A 81 -7.51 36.32 -22.63
N TYR A 82 -6.74 35.34 -23.14
CA TYR A 82 -5.53 34.86 -22.46
C TYR A 82 -4.47 35.97 -22.33
N VAL A 83 -4.21 36.71 -23.42
CA VAL A 83 -3.22 37.80 -23.43
C VAL A 83 -3.63 38.93 -22.50
N LEU A 84 -4.89 39.37 -22.55
CA LEU A 84 -5.39 40.41 -21.65
C LEU A 84 -5.33 39.98 -20.17
N THR A 85 -5.64 38.71 -19.89
CA THR A 85 -5.53 38.16 -18.52
C THR A 85 -4.09 38.19 -18.02
N MET A 86 -3.12 37.79 -18.85
CA MET A 86 -1.70 37.81 -18.48
C MET A 86 -1.18 39.24 -18.26
N LEU A 87 -1.55 40.19 -19.14
CA LEU A 87 -1.13 41.60 -19.00
C LEU A 87 -1.76 42.26 -17.76
N ALA A 88 -3.03 42.02 -17.48
CA ALA A 88 -3.69 42.52 -16.29
C ALA A 88 -3.06 41.95 -15.00
N ALA A 89 -2.79 40.64 -14.98
CA ALA A 89 -2.09 40.00 -13.87
C ALA A 89 -0.65 40.52 -13.71
N ALA A 90 0.05 40.79 -14.81
CA ALA A 90 1.40 41.36 -14.79
C ALA A 90 1.41 42.76 -14.18
N ALA A 91 0.48 43.63 -14.59
CA ALA A 91 0.34 44.97 -14.03
C ALA A 91 0.06 44.93 -12.52
N ALA A 92 -0.84 44.06 -12.07
CA ALA A 92 -1.13 43.88 -10.65
C ALA A 92 0.06 43.30 -9.86
N THR A 93 0.80 42.35 -10.45
CA THR A 93 1.99 41.76 -9.83
C THR A 93 3.13 42.77 -9.75
N PHE A 94 3.27 43.67 -10.72
CA PHE A 94 4.22 44.77 -10.65
C PHE A 94 3.79 45.80 -9.58
N ALA A 95 2.50 46.13 -9.52
CA ALA A 95 1.94 47.03 -8.50
C ALA A 95 2.16 46.51 -7.07
N LEU A 96 2.14 45.18 -6.87
CA LEU A 96 2.47 44.55 -5.59
C LEU A 96 3.85 44.97 -5.06
N SER A 97 4.82 45.27 -5.93
CA SER A 97 6.16 45.70 -5.50
C SER A 97 6.20 47.08 -4.84
N TYR A 98 5.10 47.85 -4.90
CA TYR A 98 4.94 49.15 -4.24
C TYR A 98 4.05 49.09 -2.99
N ALA A 99 3.46 47.93 -2.68
CA ALA A 99 2.60 47.78 -1.52
C ALA A 99 3.43 47.82 -0.23
N THR A 100 3.00 48.65 0.73
CA THR A 100 3.70 48.84 2.02
C THR A 100 2.83 48.51 3.22
N THR A 101 1.50 48.58 3.10
CA THR A 101 0.55 48.21 4.16
C THR A 101 -0.14 46.89 3.86
N TYR A 102 -0.69 46.23 4.88
CA TYR A 102 -1.40 44.96 4.73
C TYR A 102 -2.60 45.06 3.78
N GLU A 103 -3.35 46.17 3.84
CA GLU A 103 -4.50 46.43 2.97
C GLU A 103 -4.06 46.62 1.51
N MET A 104 -2.95 47.32 1.27
CA MET A 104 -2.36 47.45 -0.06
C MET A 104 -1.91 46.08 -0.60
N MET A 105 -1.34 45.23 0.26
CA MET A 105 -0.96 43.87 -0.11
C MET A 105 -2.18 43.03 -0.51
N LEU A 106 -3.27 43.09 0.25
CA LEU A 106 -4.52 42.41 -0.07
C LEU A 106 -5.12 42.91 -1.39
N LEU A 107 -5.15 44.22 -1.61
CA LEU A 107 -5.66 44.79 -2.86
C LEU A 107 -4.82 44.38 -4.07
N ALA A 108 -3.49 44.42 -3.95
CA ALA A 108 -2.60 43.93 -5.00
C ALA A 108 -2.75 42.42 -5.22
N ALA A 109 -2.89 41.64 -4.15
CA ALA A 109 -3.13 40.19 -4.19
C ALA A 109 -4.43 39.83 -4.93
N LEU A 110 -5.50 40.62 -4.77
CA LEU A 110 -6.73 40.47 -5.56
C LEU A 110 -6.45 40.58 -7.07
N GLY A 111 -5.63 41.55 -7.48
CA GLY A 111 -5.23 41.72 -8.88
C GLY A 111 -4.31 40.61 -9.40
N VAL A 112 -3.31 40.20 -8.60
CA VAL A 112 -2.41 39.06 -8.91
C VAL A 112 -3.22 37.79 -9.18
N GLY A 113 -4.32 37.60 -8.46
CA GLY A 113 -5.20 36.47 -8.60
C GLY A 113 -5.85 36.29 -9.98
N LEU A 114 -5.92 37.34 -10.82
CA LEU A 114 -6.37 37.22 -12.21
C LEU A 114 -5.57 36.16 -13.00
N ALA A 115 -4.30 35.95 -12.65
CA ALA A 115 -3.49 34.88 -13.21
C ALA A 115 -4.13 33.49 -13.03
N GLY A 116 -4.80 33.24 -11.90
CA GLY A 116 -5.50 31.97 -11.62
C GLY A 116 -6.73 31.70 -12.49
N GLY A 117 -7.28 32.75 -13.11
CA GLY A 117 -8.38 32.68 -14.05
C GLY A 117 -7.98 32.14 -15.43
N SER A 118 -6.69 32.18 -15.76
CA SER A 118 -6.12 31.65 -17.02
C SER A 118 -6.41 30.15 -17.24
N PHE A 119 -6.67 29.40 -16.16
CA PHE A 119 -7.07 28.00 -16.25
C PHE A 119 -8.39 27.82 -17.03
N ALA A 120 -9.40 28.65 -16.74
CA ALA A 120 -10.70 28.57 -17.43
C ALA A 120 -10.58 28.98 -18.90
N VAL A 121 -9.78 30.01 -19.18
CA VAL A 121 -9.44 30.45 -20.54
C VAL A 121 -8.77 29.31 -21.31
N GLY A 122 -7.75 28.68 -20.72
CA GLY A 122 -7.01 27.61 -21.38
C GLY A 122 -7.80 26.34 -21.59
N ILE A 123 -8.68 25.93 -20.66
CA ILE A 123 -9.59 24.81 -20.90
C ILE A 123 -10.50 25.10 -22.09
N ALA A 124 -11.19 26.24 -22.09
CA ALA A 124 -12.13 26.61 -23.13
C ALA A 124 -11.44 26.82 -24.49
N TYR A 125 -10.20 27.30 -24.48
CA TYR A 125 -9.40 27.48 -25.69
C TYR A 125 -8.89 26.14 -26.23
N VAL A 126 -8.20 25.33 -25.42
CA VAL A 126 -7.57 24.06 -25.85
C VAL A 126 -8.61 23.02 -26.26
N SER A 127 -9.76 22.93 -25.57
CA SER A 127 -10.77 21.91 -25.88
C SER A 127 -11.32 22.01 -27.31
N LYS A 128 -11.35 23.21 -27.90
CA LYS A 128 -11.84 23.45 -29.26
C LYS A 128 -10.90 22.97 -30.37
N TRP A 129 -9.66 22.59 -30.02
CA TRP A 129 -8.66 22.09 -30.98
C TRP A 129 -8.60 20.56 -31.07
N TYR A 130 -9.33 19.84 -30.21
CA TYR A 130 -9.27 18.38 -30.11
C TYR A 130 -10.66 17.75 -30.15
N SER A 131 -10.79 16.59 -30.80
CA SER A 131 -12.01 15.78 -30.78
C SER A 131 -12.38 15.31 -29.37
N LYS A 132 -13.66 14.96 -29.18
CA LYS A 132 -14.20 14.52 -27.88
C LYS A 132 -13.41 13.35 -27.26
N GLU A 133 -12.88 12.46 -28.09
CA GLU A 133 -12.12 11.29 -27.67
C GLU A 133 -10.71 11.65 -27.17
N LYS A 134 -10.12 12.76 -27.65
CA LYS A 134 -8.76 13.21 -27.29
C LYS A 134 -8.72 14.38 -26.32
N GLN A 135 -9.87 15.01 -26.04
CA GLN A 135 -9.99 16.14 -25.12
C GLN A 135 -9.49 15.83 -23.72
N GLY A 136 -9.77 14.63 -23.18
CA GLY A 136 -9.32 14.24 -21.84
C GLY A 136 -7.79 14.31 -21.69
N THR A 137 -7.06 13.76 -22.66
CA THR A 137 -5.59 13.79 -22.67
C THR A 137 -5.04 15.20 -22.87
N ALA A 138 -5.60 15.97 -23.81
CA ALA A 138 -5.16 17.34 -24.07
C ALA A 138 -5.37 18.25 -22.85
N LEU A 139 -6.54 18.17 -22.19
CA LEU A 139 -6.83 18.91 -20.96
C LEU A 139 -5.97 18.42 -19.78
N GLY A 140 -5.59 17.14 -19.76
CA GLY A 140 -4.65 16.58 -18.80
C GLY A 140 -3.24 17.19 -18.94
N ILE A 141 -2.73 17.28 -20.17
CA ILE A 141 -1.43 17.91 -20.49
C ILE A 141 -1.47 19.39 -20.16
N PHE A 142 -2.51 20.12 -20.60
CA PHE A 142 -2.71 21.52 -20.24
C PHE A 142 -2.70 21.73 -18.72
N GLY A 143 -3.44 20.87 -18.00
CA GLY A 143 -3.51 20.91 -16.55
C GLY A 143 -2.18 20.59 -15.83
N ALA A 144 -1.17 20.05 -16.52
CA ALA A 144 0.17 19.89 -15.95
C ALA A 144 0.85 21.24 -15.68
N GLY A 145 0.35 22.34 -16.26
CA GLY A 145 0.84 23.69 -15.97
C GLY A 145 0.69 24.13 -14.51
N ASN A 146 -0.04 23.39 -13.66
CA ASN A 146 0.04 23.55 -12.20
C ASN A 146 1.48 23.42 -11.65
N VAL A 147 2.41 22.86 -12.43
CA VAL A 147 3.85 22.79 -12.12
C VAL A 147 4.46 24.17 -11.85
N GLY A 148 3.82 25.25 -12.30
CA GLY A 148 4.20 26.62 -11.92
C GLY A 148 4.31 26.83 -10.41
N ALA A 149 3.53 26.11 -9.60
CA ALA A 149 3.65 26.15 -8.14
C ALA A 149 5.00 25.65 -7.62
N ALA A 150 5.60 24.68 -8.32
CA ALA A 150 6.93 24.17 -8.03
C ALA A 150 8.00 25.13 -8.57
N VAL A 151 7.79 25.73 -9.75
CA VAL A 151 8.69 26.75 -10.31
C VAL A 151 8.86 27.90 -9.33
N THR A 152 7.76 28.43 -8.76
CA THR A 152 7.85 29.48 -7.74
C THR A 152 8.63 29.04 -6.51
N LYS A 153 8.32 27.86 -5.97
CA LYS A 153 9.04 27.32 -4.80
C LYS A 153 10.52 27.08 -5.03
N PHE A 154 10.90 26.76 -6.27
CA PHE A 154 12.28 26.52 -6.63
C PHE A 154 13.01 27.83 -6.89
N VAL A 155 12.47 28.74 -7.71
CA VAL A 155 13.18 29.93 -8.19
C VAL A 155 13.04 31.13 -7.25
N ALA A 156 11.85 31.36 -6.68
CA ALA A 156 11.59 32.56 -5.88
C ALA A 156 12.49 32.72 -4.65
N PRO A 157 12.83 31.66 -3.88
CA PRO A 157 13.72 31.82 -2.73
C PRO A 157 15.11 32.35 -3.10
N PHE A 158 15.64 32.00 -4.28
CA PHE A 158 16.96 32.49 -4.72
C PHE A 158 16.91 33.98 -5.06
N VAL A 159 15.90 34.41 -5.82
CA VAL A 159 15.69 35.82 -6.16
C VAL A 159 15.40 36.64 -4.90
N MET A 160 14.56 36.12 -4.00
CA MET A 160 14.19 36.78 -2.76
C MET A 160 15.38 37.01 -1.84
N VAL A 161 16.28 36.03 -1.72
CA VAL A 161 17.47 36.15 -0.86
C VAL A 161 18.51 37.09 -1.48
N ALA A 162 18.62 37.14 -2.81
CA ALA A 162 19.60 37.99 -3.49
C ALA A 162 19.15 39.46 -3.64
N PHE A 163 17.87 39.70 -3.93
CA PHE A 163 17.36 41.00 -4.36
C PHE A 163 16.08 41.46 -3.62
N GLY A 164 15.64 40.70 -2.61
CA GLY A 164 14.42 41.01 -1.86
C GLY A 164 13.13 40.52 -2.52
N TRP A 165 12.02 40.56 -1.77
CA TRP A 165 10.74 40.03 -2.24
C TRP A 165 10.10 40.92 -3.34
N ASN A 166 10.37 42.23 -3.35
CA ASN A 166 9.90 43.15 -4.39
C ASN A 166 10.44 42.75 -5.77
N ALA A 167 11.70 42.32 -5.84
CA ALA A 167 12.32 41.84 -7.07
C ALA A 167 11.66 40.55 -7.59
N VAL A 168 11.22 39.66 -6.70
CA VAL A 168 10.43 38.47 -7.09
C VAL A 168 9.15 38.90 -7.80
N ALA A 169 8.41 39.86 -7.25
CA ALA A 169 7.19 40.37 -7.89
C ALA A 169 7.47 40.98 -9.28
N GLN A 170 8.54 41.78 -9.40
CA GLN A 170 8.92 42.41 -10.67
C GLN A 170 9.34 41.38 -11.74
N VAL A 171 10.14 40.37 -11.37
CA VAL A 171 10.57 39.30 -12.29
C VAL A 171 9.38 38.46 -12.76
N TRP A 172 8.42 38.14 -11.87
CA TRP A 172 7.23 37.38 -12.23
C TRP A 172 6.29 38.19 -13.12
N ALA A 173 6.16 39.50 -12.88
CA ALA A 173 5.43 40.41 -13.75
C ALA A 173 6.06 40.47 -15.16
N ALA A 174 7.39 40.61 -15.24
CA ALA A 174 8.12 40.61 -16.52
C ALA A 174 7.94 39.28 -17.27
N ALA A 175 8.01 38.14 -16.56
CA ALA A 175 7.77 36.83 -17.15
C ALA A 175 6.35 36.70 -17.75
N LEU A 176 5.32 37.27 -17.11
CA LEU A 176 3.97 37.31 -17.66
C LEU A 176 3.89 38.15 -18.94
N VAL A 177 4.50 39.34 -18.96
CA VAL A 177 4.52 40.19 -20.16
C VAL A 177 5.20 39.49 -21.32
N VAL A 178 6.38 38.92 -21.09
CA VAL A 178 7.12 38.14 -22.11
C VAL A 178 6.27 36.99 -22.61
N THR A 179 5.64 36.25 -21.70
CA THR A 179 4.77 35.12 -22.07
C THR A 179 3.55 35.58 -22.85
N ALA A 180 2.95 36.73 -22.52
CA ALA A 180 1.83 37.31 -23.25
C ALA A 180 2.21 37.70 -24.69
N VAL A 181 3.39 38.32 -24.87
CA VAL A 181 3.93 38.66 -26.19
C VAL A 181 4.19 37.40 -27.01
N VAL A 182 4.91 36.42 -26.44
CA VAL A 182 5.20 35.15 -27.12
C VAL A 182 3.90 34.42 -27.47
N PHE A 183 2.95 34.33 -26.54
CA PHE A 183 1.66 33.67 -26.78
C PHE A 183 0.88 34.39 -27.89
N TRP A 184 0.87 35.72 -27.93
CA TRP A 184 0.23 36.47 -29.00
C TRP A 184 0.79 36.09 -30.37
N PHE A 185 2.12 36.07 -30.55
CA PHE A 185 2.73 35.81 -31.85
C PHE A 185 2.76 34.32 -32.26
N THR A 186 2.61 33.39 -31.31
CA THR A 186 2.73 31.95 -31.58
C THR A 186 1.40 31.18 -31.63
N THR A 187 0.28 31.82 -31.26
CA THR A 187 -1.05 31.19 -31.23
C THR A 187 -2.04 31.83 -32.20
N GLU A 188 -3.17 31.15 -32.45
CA GLU A 188 -4.18 31.56 -33.43
C GLU A 188 -5.61 31.49 -32.85
N ASP A 189 -6.56 32.21 -33.43
CA ASP A 189 -7.98 32.11 -33.02
C ASP A 189 -8.52 30.69 -33.23
N ASP A 190 -9.38 30.21 -32.33
CA ASP A 190 -9.92 28.85 -32.37
C ASP A 190 -10.81 28.61 -33.62
N PRO A 191 -10.85 27.36 -34.14
CA PRO A 191 -11.57 27.04 -35.38
C PRO A 191 -13.06 27.39 -35.31
N ASP A 192 -13.70 27.15 -34.16
CA ASP A 192 -15.11 27.42 -33.94
C ASP A 192 -15.42 28.92 -33.99
N LEU A 193 -14.57 29.75 -33.39
CA LEU A 193 -14.69 31.20 -33.46
C LEU A 193 -14.50 31.73 -34.88
N LYS A 194 -13.50 31.23 -35.62
CA LYS A 194 -13.28 31.59 -37.03
C LYS A 194 -14.50 31.21 -37.87
N ALA A 195 -15.05 30.02 -37.66
CA ALA A 195 -16.23 29.54 -38.36
C ALA A 195 -17.51 30.30 -37.96
N ARG A 196 -17.68 30.66 -36.69
CA ARG A 196 -18.81 31.46 -36.19
C ARG A 196 -18.79 32.88 -36.74
N ARG A 197 -17.62 33.52 -36.77
CA ARG A 197 -17.43 34.85 -37.38
C ARG A 197 -17.72 34.80 -38.89
N ALA A 198 -17.29 33.75 -39.59
CA ALA A 198 -17.60 33.55 -41.00
C ALA A 198 -19.11 33.36 -41.26
N ARG A 199 -19.86 32.78 -40.32
CA ARG A 199 -21.32 32.58 -40.41
C ARG A 199 -22.17 33.75 -39.89
N GLY A 200 -21.57 34.80 -39.32
CA GLY A 200 -22.30 35.96 -38.77
C GLY A 200 -23.15 35.66 -37.53
N GLU A 201 -22.92 34.52 -36.85
CA GLU A 201 -23.72 34.07 -35.70
C GLU A 201 -23.38 34.84 -34.41
N ARG A 202 -24.40 35.32 -33.68
CA ARG A 202 -24.22 35.94 -32.35
C ARG A 202 -23.85 34.90 -31.29
N ALA A 203 -22.99 35.28 -30.34
CA ALA A 203 -22.62 34.40 -29.24
C ALA A 203 -23.84 34.08 -28.35
N LYS A 204 -23.89 32.87 -27.80
CA LYS A 204 -24.95 32.46 -26.85
C LYS A 204 -24.90 33.36 -25.59
N GLY A 205 -26.08 33.72 -25.07
CA GLY A 205 -26.19 34.59 -23.89
C GLY A 205 -25.66 33.93 -22.60
N THR A 206 -25.02 34.73 -21.76
CA THR A 206 -24.41 34.35 -20.46
C THR A 206 -25.38 33.57 -19.55
N LEU A 207 -26.66 33.95 -19.52
CA LEU A 207 -27.70 33.32 -18.71
C LEU A 207 -27.99 31.85 -19.10
N LEU A 208 -27.89 31.51 -20.40
CA LEU A 208 -28.09 30.12 -20.87
C LEU A 208 -26.93 29.20 -20.47
N GLN A 209 -25.72 29.75 -20.27
CA GLN A 209 -24.54 28.98 -19.86
C GLN A 209 -24.53 28.64 -18.37
N LEU A 210 -25.35 29.33 -17.56
CA LEU A 210 -25.54 29.07 -16.12
C LEU A 210 -26.64 28.03 -15.83
N ALA A 211 -27.38 27.55 -16.85
CA ALA A 211 -28.44 26.56 -16.69
C ALA A 211 -27.99 25.25 -15.97
N PRO A 212 -26.77 24.71 -16.19
CA PRO A 212 -26.30 23.50 -15.52
C PRO A 212 -26.16 23.61 -13.99
N LEU A 213 -26.14 24.83 -13.43
CA LEU A 213 -26.03 25.07 -11.98
C LEU A 213 -27.20 24.50 -11.17
N LYS A 214 -28.34 24.25 -11.82
CA LYS A 214 -29.53 23.65 -11.21
C LYS A 214 -29.35 22.15 -10.89
N ASN A 215 -28.29 21.51 -11.40
CA ASN A 215 -28.09 20.08 -11.20
C ASN A 215 -27.19 19.80 -9.97
N LEU A 216 -27.76 19.09 -8.98
CA LEU A 216 -27.09 18.65 -7.74
C LEU A 216 -25.78 17.88 -7.99
N GLN A 217 -25.67 17.16 -9.10
CA GLN A 217 -24.48 16.37 -9.43
C GLN A 217 -23.24 17.26 -9.67
N VAL A 218 -23.43 18.49 -10.17
CA VAL A 218 -22.34 19.45 -10.36
C VAL A 218 -21.75 19.87 -9.01
N TRP A 219 -22.59 20.18 -8.03
CA TRP A 219 -22.18 20.53 -6.67
C TRP A 219 -21.45 19.40 -5.96
N ARG A 220 -21.83 18.15 -6.24
CA ARG A 220 -21.12 16.98 -5.72
C ARG A 220 -19.69 16.88 -6.26
N PHE A 221 -19.49 17.06 -7.57
CA PHE A 221 -18.15 17.09 -8.16
C PHE A 221 -17.32 18.27 -7.64
N SER A 222 -17.96 19.40 -7.36
CA SER A 222 -17.34 20.55 -6.74
C SER A 222 -16.76 20.26 -5.35
N ILE A 223 -17.46 19.50 -4.50
CA ILE A 223 -16.95 19.08 -3.18
C ILE A 223 -15.71 18.20 -3.33
N TYR A 224 -15.72 17.26 -4.28
CA TYR A 224 -14.54 16.42 -4.50
C TYR A 224 -13.34 17.24 -5.00
N TYR A 225 -13.59 18.19 -5.89
CA TYR A 225 -12.57 19.09 -6.40
C TYR A 225 -12.06 20.08 -5.34
N PHE A 226 -12.90 20.47 -4.38
CA PHE A 226 -12.50 21.24 -3.20
C PHE A 226 -11.36 20.58 -2.44
N PHE A 227 -11.42 19.25 -2.22
CA PHE A 227 -10.31 18.54 -1.61
C PHE A 227 -9.13 18.37 -2.60
N VAL A 228 -9.32 17.72 -3.75
CA VAL A 228 -8.17 17.31 -4.58
C VAL A 228 -7.43 18.49 -5.24
N PHE A 229 -8.10 19.63 -5.43
CA PHE A 229 -7.50 20.86 -5.97
C PHE A 229 -7.40 21.98 -4.94
N GLY A 230 -8.48 22.28 -4.21
CA GLY A 230 -8.49 23.38 -3.24
C GLY A 230 -7.53 23.14 -2.08
N ALA A 231 -7.62 21.98 -1.43
CA ALA A 231 -6.65 21.60 -0.39
C ALA A 231 -5.23 21.49 -0.94
N PHE A 232 -5.08 21.10 -2.21
CA PHE A 232 -3.77 21.10 -2.86
C PHE A 232 -3.16 22.50 -2.94
N VAL A 233 -3.92 23.49 -3.43
CA VAL A 233 -3.45 24.87 -3.53
C VAL A 233 -3.17 25.42 -2.14
N ALA A 234 -4.07 25.19 -1.18
CA ALA A 234 -3.91 25.64 0.19
C ALA A 234 -2.63 25.11 0.84
N LEU A 235 -2.41 23.79 0.75
CA LEU A 235 -1.22 23.16 1.32
C LEU A 235 0.05 23.59 0.57
N ALA A 236 -0.02 23.79 -0.75
CA ALA A 236 1.09 24.31 -1.55
C ALA A 236 1.49 25.74 -1.16
N LEU A 237 0.55 26.56 -0.66
CA LEU A 237 0.81 27.90 -0.13
C LEU A 237 1.34 27.83 1.32
N TRP A 238 0.85 26.88 2.11
CA TRP A 238 1.15 26.75 3.54
C TRP A 238 2.48 26.05 3.85
N LEU A 239 2.91 25.09 3.02
CA LEU A 239 4.04 24.20 3.32
C LEU A 239 5.37 24.92 3.61
N PRO A 240 5.79 25.95 2.86
CA PRO A 240 7.03 26.66 3.19
C PRO A 240 7.00 27.25 4.61
N ARG A 241 5.88 27.88 4.98
CA ARG A 241 5.66 28.43 6.32
C ARG A 241 5.66 27.35 7.42
N TYR A 242 5.03 26.22 7.14
CA TYR A 242 5.00 25.06 8.04
C TYR A 242 6.41 24.48 8.25
N LEU A 243 7.18 24.27 7.18
CA LEU A 243 8.53 23.71 7.24
C LEU A 243 9.52 24.60 7.98
N VAL A 244 9.45 25.92 7.77
CA VAL A 244 10.22 26.90 8.53
C VAL A 244 9.82 26.86 10.01
N GLY A 245 8.52 26.76 10.33
CA GLY A 245 8.04 26.80 11.72
C GLY A 245 8.31 25.53 12.53
N VAL A 246 8.09 24.35 11.93
CA VAL A 246 8.16 23.05 12.63
C VAL A 246 9.56 22.48 12.62
N TYR A 247 10.23 22.50 11.46
CA TYR A 247 11.53 21.87 11.28
C TYR A 247 12.70 22.88 11.31
N GLN A 248 12.41 24.16 11.55
CA GLN A 248 13.40 25.23 11.65
C GLN A 248 14.33 25.33 10.42
N LEU A 249 13.79 24.99 9.25
CA LEU A 249 14.53 25.05 7.99
C LEU A 249 14.63 26.49 7.49
N ASP A 250 15.71 26.78 6.77
CA ASP A 250 15.79 28.05 6.05
C ASP A 250 14.76 28.10 4.91
N ILE A 251 14.44 29.30 4.41
CA ILE A 251 13.40 29.48 3.38
C ILE A 251 13.76 28.82 2.04
N LYS A 252 15.05 28.64 1.73
CA LYS A 252 15.51 27.97 0.50
C LYS A 252 15.21 26.47 0.60
N GLN A 253 15.62 25.85 1.70
CA GLN A 253 15.38 24.44 2.02
C GLN A 253 13.88 24.16 2.11
N ALA A 254 13.11 24.99 2.82
CA ALA A 254 11.67 24.86 2.94
C ALA A 254 10.96 24.96 1.58
N GLY A 255 11.38 25.91 0.72
CA GLY A 255 10.87 26.02 -0.65
C GLY A 255 11.18 24.77 -1.49
N MET A 256 12.44 24.32 -1.50
CA MET A 256 12.86 23.12 -2.24
C MET A 256 12.12 21.86 -1.78
N ILE A 257 11.96 21.65 -0.47
CA ILE A 257 11.23 20.51 0.08
C ILE A 257 9.74 20.60 -0.24
N ALA A 258 9.12 21.79 -0.13
CA ALA A 258 7.72 21.99 -0.52
C ALA A 258 7.48 21.75 -2.02
N ALA A 259 8.51 21.80 -2.87
CA ALA A 259 8.40 21.42 -4.27
C ALA A 259 8.15 19.91 -4.46
N PHE A 260 8.63 19.04 -3.56
CA PHE A 260 8.34 17.60 -3.58
C PHE A 260 6.85 17.29 -3.40
N TYR A 261 6.09 18.20 -2.80
CA TYR A 261 4.62 18.12 -2.79
C TYR A 261 4.02 18.55 -4.13
N SER A 262 4.52 19.64 -4.72
CA SER A 262 3.92 20.32 -5.87
C SER A 262 4.22 19.63 -7.22
N ILE A 263 5.41 19.05 -7.37
CA ILE A 263 5.85 18.38 -8.60
C ILE A 263 5.00 17.15 -8.93
N PRO A 264 4.89 16.13 -8.06
CA PRO A 264 4.08 14.95 -8.36
C PRO A 264 2.61 15.32 -8.54
N ALA A 265 2.12 16.31 -7.78
CA ALA A 265 0.77 16.83 -7.90
C ALA A 265 0.47 17.45 -9.28
N SER A 266 1.49 17.81 -10.04
CA SER A 266 1.37 18.47 -11.34
C SER A 266 1.66 17.53 -12.50
N ILE A 267 2.79 16.82 -12.48
CA ILE A 267 3.23 15.95 -13.59
C ILE A 267 2.31 14.74 -13.76
N PHE A 268 1.88 14.12 -12.67
CA PHE A 268 1.07 12.91 -12.73
C PHE A 268 -0.41 13.17 -13.02
N ARG A 269 -0.81 14.42 -13.28
CA ARG A 269 -2.20 14.74 -13.65
C ARG A 269 -2.58 14.10 -14.97
N ALA A 270 -1.68 14.13 -15.96
CA ALA A 270 -1.88 13.46 -17.25
C ALA A 270 -2.02 11.94 -17.06
N TYR A 271 -1.19 11.35 -16.18
CA TYR A 271 -1.26 9.94 -15.81
C TYR A 271 -2.58 9.58 -15.11
N GLY A 272 -3.10 10.46 -14.24
CA GLY A 272 -4.42 10.31 -13.62
C GLY A 272 -5.57 10.26 -14.62
N GLY A 273 -5.45 11.02 -15.72
CA GLY A 273 -6.39 10.95 -16.85
C GLY A 273 -6.38 9.56 -17.49
N HIS A 274 -5.19 9.08 -17.87
CA HIS A 274 -4.99 7.74 -18.42
C HIS A 274 -5.49 6.62 -17.47
N LEU A 275 -5.20 6.74 -16.18
CA LEU A 275 -5.67 5.78 -15.17
C LEU A 275 -7.20 5.79 -15.06
N SER A 276 -7.81 6.97 -15.15
CA SER A 276 -9.27 7.13 -15.15
C SER A 276 -9.92 6.61 -16.45
N ASP A 277 -9.18 6.62 -17.56
CA ASP A 277 -9.51 5.97 -18.84
C ASP A 277 -9.51 4.46 -18.74
N LYS A 278 -8.48 3.88 -18.14
CA LYS A 278 -8.31 2.43 -18.05
C LYS A 278 -9.12 1.76 -16.93
N TYR A 279 -9.19 2.38 -15.75
CA TYR A 279 -9.75 1.77 -14.53
C TYR A 279 -11.07 2.42 -14.06
N GLY A 280 -11.51 3.48 -14.76
CA GLY A 280 -12.69 4.28 -14.41
C GLY A 280 -12.39 5.36 -13.36
N ALA A 281 -12.90 6.57 -13.61
CA ALA A 281 -12.70 7.74 -12.74
C ALA A 281 -13.18 7.51 -11.29
N ARG A 282 -14.25 6.73 -11.08
CA ARG A 282 -14.77 6.41 -9.74
C ARG A 282 -13.76 5.62 -8.90
N SER A 283 -13.14 4.59 -9.48
CA SER A 283 -12.13 3.76 -8.80
C SER A 283 -10.92 4.60 -8.39
N VAL A 284 -10.46 5.47 -9.30
CA VAL A 284 -9.34 6.40 -9.04
C VAL A 284 -9.69 7.38 -7.91
N MET A 285 -10.94 7.84 -7.83
CA MET A 285 -11.42 8.70 -6.74
C MET A 285 -11.43 7.99 -5.38
N TYR A 286 -11.90 6.75 -5.29
CA TYR A 286 -11.85 5.95 -4.05
C TYR A 286 -10.42 5.75 -3.57
N LEU A 287 -9.50 5.41 -4.50
CA LEU A 287 -8.09 5.26 -4.17
C LEU A 287 -7.49 6.58 -3.69
N THR A 288 -7.79 7.68 -4.38
CA THR A 288 -7.30 9.02 -4.01
C THR A 288 -7.74 9.41 -2.61
N PHE A 289 -9.02 9.31 -2.30
CA PHE A 289 -9.53 9.66 -0.98
C PHE A 289 -9.09 8.68 0.10
N GLY A 290 -9.11 7.37 -0.16
CA GLY A 290 -8.66 6.37 0.80
C GLY A 290 -7.20 6.55 1.23
N VAL A 291 -6.29 6.75 0.26
CA VAL A 291 -4.88 7.02 0.59
C VAL A 291 -4.74 8.38 1.27
N SER A 292 -5.46 9.39 0.81
CA SER A 292 -5.42 10.73 1.42
C SER A 292 -5.90 10.71 2.88
N VAL A 293 -6.92 9.91 3.23
CA VAL A 293 -7.37 9.70 4.63
C VAL A 293 -6.21 9.14 5.47
N VAL A 294 -5.57 8.06 5.02
CA VAL A 294 -4.46 7.44 5.76
C VAL A 294 -3.29 8.41 5.93
N VAL A 295 -2.91 9.09 4.86
CA VAL A 295 -1.77 10.01 4.89
C VAL A 295 -2.04 11.24 5.76
N THR A 296 -3.22 11.85 5.62
CA THR A 296 -3.60 13.03 6.44
C THR A 296 -3.79 12.65 7.90
N PHE A 297 -4.25 11.43 8.22
CA PHE A 297 -4.28 10.91 9.58
C PHE A 297 -2.88 10.79 10.19
N MET A 298 -1.92 10.26 9.44
CA MET A 298 -0.54 10.17 9.92
C MET A 298 0.09 11.55 10.12
N LEU A 299 -0.20 12.51 9.23
CA LEU A 299 0.29 13.89 9.33
C LEU A 299 -0.43 14.73 10.39
N SER A 300 -1.63 14.32 10.84
CA SER A 300 -2.42 15.09 11.82
C SER A 300 -1.93 14.91 13.25
N TYR A 301 -1.19 13.84 13.53
CA TYR A 301 -0.73 13.54 14.88
C TYR A 301 0.39 14.51 15.31
N PRO A 302 0.16 15.33 16.36
CA PRO A 302 1.18 16.26 16.84
C PRO A 302 2.30 15.51 17.58
N ASN A 303 3.47 16.14 17.67
CA ASN A 303 4.51 15.67 18.59
C ASN A 303 3.92 15.67 20.00
N THR A 304 3.83 14.50 20.63
CA THR A 304 3.09 14.33 21.88
C THR A 304 3.87 13.44 22.84
N ASP A 305 4.05 13.93 24.05
CA ASP A 305 4.52 13.18 25.21
C ASP A 305 3.31 12.64 25.97
N TYR A 306 3.19 11.32 26.05
CA TYR A 306 2.18 10.62 26.81
C TYR A 306 2.75 10.22 28.15
N VAL A 307 2.04 10.53 29.23
CA VAL A 307 2.33 10.01 30.57
C VAL A 307 1.11 9.24 31.05
N ILE A 308 1.24 7.92 31.15
CA ILE A 308 0.20 7.04 31.70
C ILE A 308 0.53 6.79 33.16
N HIS A 309 -0.32 7.21 34.09
CA HIS A 309 -0.14 6.93 35.52
C HIS A 309 -0.50 5.47 35.82
N GLY A 310 0.52 4.60 35.88
CA GLY A 310 0.38 3.19 36.23
C GLY A 310 0.52 2.93 37.73
N ILE A 311 0.10 1.74 38.16
CA ILE A 311 0.20 1.27 39.55
C ILE A 311 1.67 1.18 40.06
N ASN A 312 2.63 1.03 39.16
CA ASN A 312 4.06 0.92 39.46
C ASN A 312 4.83 2.22 39.11
N GLY A 313 4.10 3.32 38.87
CA GLY A 313 4.67 4.61 38.49
C GLY A 313 4.23 5.11 37.11
N PRO A 314 4.62 6.35 36.74
CA PRO A 314 4.30 6.93 35.44
C PRO A 314 5.04 6.22 34.30
N ILE A 315 4.31 5.83 33.26
CA ILE A 315 4.84 5.29 32.00
C ILE A 315 4.83 6.45 30.99
N ALA A 316 6.00 7.00 30.69
CA ALA A 316 6.16 8.11 29.75
C ALA A 316 6.62 7.61 28.37
N PHE A 317 6.03 8.09 27.29
CA PHE A 317 6.49 7.83 25.92
C PHE A 317 6.19 9.00 24.99
N ALA A 318 7.06 9.22 24.00
CA ALA A 318 6.95 10.32 23.06
C ALA A 318 6.74 9.80 21.64
N THR A 319 5.85 10.43 20.88
CA THR A 319 5.70 10.22 19.44
C THR A 319 6.06 11.53 18.72
N SER A 320 6.89 11.45 17.67
CA SER A 320 7.23 12.58 16.81
C SER A 320 7.34 12.20 15.33
N MET A 321 7.02 13.14 14.44
CA MET A 321 7.15 12.98 12.99
C MET A 321 8.42 13.68 12.50
N ASN A 322 9.40 12.91 12.02
CA ASN A 322 10.64 13.46 11.47
C ASN A 322 10.45 14.02 10.04
N LEU A 323 11.42 14.81 9.58
CA LEU A 323 11.34 15.50 8.27
C LEU A 323 11.18 14.52 7.09
N VAL A 324 11.95 13.44 7.05
CA VAL A 324 11.95 12.49 5.93
C VAL A 324 10.60 11.77 5.75
N PRO A 325 9.99 11.13 6.77
CA PRO A 325 8.68 10.54 6.62
C PRO A 325 7.61 11.58 6.29
N PHE A 326 7.72 12.80 6.83
CA PHE A 326 6.85 13.91 6.44
C PHE A 326 6.95 14.22 4.93
N VAL A 327 8.16 14.31 4.37
CA VAL A 327 8.38 14.56 2.94
C VAL A 327 7.81 13.42 2.07
N ILE A 328 7.99 12.17 2.49
CA ILE A 328 7.40 11.01 1.79
C ILE A 328 5.87 11.10 1.80
N LEU A 329 5.28 11.38 2.95
CA LEU A 329 3.83 11.48 3.11
C LEU A 329 3.23 12.62 2.28
N ILE A 330 3.82 13.82 2.29
CA ILE A 330 3.33 14.91 1.44
C ILE A 330 3.53 14.58 -0.05
N PHE A 331 4.62 13.93 -0.45
CA PHE A 331 4.81 13.50 -1.84
C PHE A 331 3.69 12.54 -2.28
N VAL A 332 3.39 11.53 -1.46
CA VAL A 332 2.29 10.59 -1.70
C VAL A 332 0.95 11.33 -1.76
N LEU A 333 0.68 12.23 -0.82
CA LEU A 333 -0.54 13.04 -0.81
C LEU A 333 -0.69 13.86 -2.10
N GLY A 334 0.38 14.55 -2.52
CA GLY A 334 0.43 15.34 -3.75
C GLY A 334 0.16 14.48 -4.99
N PHE A 335 0.80 13.30 -5.08
CA PHE A 335 0.59 12.34 -6.16
C PHE A 335 -0.88 11.91 -6.27
N PHE A 336 -1.49 11.45 -5.17
CA PHE A 336 -2.88 10.98 -5.19
C PHE A 336 -3.87 12.12 -5.44
N MET A 337 -3.65 13.31 -4.87
CA MET A 337 -4.42 14.50 -5.22
C MET A 337 -4.32 14.84 -6.71
N SER A 338 -3.19 14.57 -7.37
CA SER A 338 -3.05 14.68 -8.83
C SER A 338 -4.02 13.78 -9.59
N LEU A 339 -4.09 12.51 -9.19
CA LEU A 339 -4.95 11.52 -9.83
C LEU A 339 -6.43 11.90 -9.67
N GLY A 340 -6.83 12.30 -8.46
CA GLY A 340 -8.20 12.75 -8.19
C GLY A 340 -8.59 13.99 -9.00
N LYS A 341 -7.68 14.95 -9.18
CA LYS A 341 -7.93 16.14 -10.03
C LYS A 341 -8.31 15.74 -11.46
N ALA A 342 -7.62 14.76 -12.03
CA ALA A 342 -7.90 14.27 -13.37
C ALA A 342 -9.21 13.46 -13.43
N ALA A 343 -9.45 12.62 -12.43
CA ALA A 343 -10.66 11.80 -12.34
C ALA A 343 -11.95 12.65 -12.28
N VAL A 344 -11.95 13.74 -11.50
CA VAL A 344 -13.10 14.67 -11.44
C VAL A 344 -13.34 15.32 -12.80
N TYR A 345 -12.31 15.84 -13.46
CA TYR A 345 -12.45 16.51 -14.76
C TYR A 345 -12.87 15.56 -15.88
N LYS A 346 -12.58 14.27 -15.76
CA LYS A 346 -13.08 13.26 -16.69
C LYS A 346 -14.60 13.07 -16.61
N HIS A 347 -15.21 13.22 -15.44
CA HIS A 347 -16.67 13.08 -15.31
C HIS A 347 -17.45 14.20 -16.02
N ILE A 348 -16.89 15.40 -16.08
CA ILE A 348 -17.57 16.58 -16.62
C ILE A 348 -18.05 16.38 -18.09
N PRO A 349 -17.19 16.02 -19.06
CA PRO A 349 -17.62 15.82 -20.45
C PRO A 349 -18.51 14.60 -20.65
N VAL A 350 -18.45 13.61 -19.75
CA VAL A 350 -19.31 12.41 -19.81
C VAL A 350 -20.75 12.74 -19.42
N TYR A 351 -20.95 13.56 -18.37
CA TYR A 351 -22.28 13.92 -17.88
C TYR A 351 -22.84 15.18 -18.56
N TYR A 352 -21.99 16.09 -19.04
CA TYR A 352 -22.38 17.40 -19.58
C TYR A 352 -21.62 17.75 -20.87
N PRO A 353 -21.76 16.95 -21.95
CA PRO A 353 -20.98 17.11 -23.17
C PRO A 353 -21.14 18.46 -23.87
N ASP A 354 -22.31 19.10 -23.73
CA ASP A 354 -22.61 20.40 -24.38
C ASP A 354 -22.34 21.61 -23.46
N HIS A 355 -21.91 21.36 -22.22
CA HIS A 355 -21.70 22.38 -21.18
C HIS A 355 -20.39 22.21 -20.42
N VAL A 356 -19.37 21.62 -21.06
CA VAL A 356 -18.07 21.33 -20.43
C VAL A 356 -17.39 22.59 -19.88
N GLY A 357 -17.45 23.71 -20.61
CA GLY A 357 -16.85 24.98 -20.20
C GLY A 357 -17.50 25.57 -18.95
N SER A 358 -18.83 25.62 -18.87
CA SER A 358 -19.53 26.21 -17.72
C SER A 358 -19.52 25.31 -16.48
N VAL A 359 -19.70 23.99 -16.65
CA VAL A 359 -19.61 23.02 -15.55
C VAL A 359 -18.17 22.90 -15.04
N GLY A 360 -17.20 22.84 -15.96
CA GLY A 360 -15.77 22.85 -15.65
C GLY A 360 -15.31 24.15 -14.96
N GLY A 361 -15.89 25.29 -15.37
CA GLY A 361 -15.69 26.59 -14.73
C GLY A 361 -16.23 26.63 -13.30
N LEU A 362 -17.44 26.13 -13.05
CA LEU A 362 -18.01 26.10 -11.69
C LEU A 362 -17.27 25.14 -10.76
N VAL A 363 -17.04 23.90 -11.20
CA VAL A 363 -16.28 22.91 -10.42
C VAL A 363 -14.90 23.47 -10.11
N GLY A 364 -14.28 24.13 -11.09
CA GLY A 364 -13.03 24.86 -10.92
C GLY A 364 -13.12 26.03 -9.94
N LEU A 365 -14.21 26.80 -9.93
CA LEU A 365 -14.42 27.90 -8.98
C LEU A 365 -14.53 27.36 -7.55
N ILE A 366 -15.43 26.40 -7.29
CA ILE A 366 -15.63 25.86 -5.94
C ILE A 366 -14.36 25.15 -5.46
N GLY A 367 -13.70 24.40 -6.35
CA GLY A 367 -12.41 23.81 -6.03
C GLY A 367 -11.37 24.86 -5.67
N GLY A 368 -11.33 25.97 -6.41
CA GLY A 368 -10.43 27.09 -6.11
C GLY A 368 -10.76 27.82 -4.81
N LEU A 369 -12.04 27.95 -4.44
CA LEU A 369 -12.44 28.50 -3.13
C LEU A 369 -11.86 27.70 -1.96
N GLY A 370 -11.64 26.39 -2.11
CA GLY A 370 -10.91 25.63 -1.10
C GLY A 370 -9.49 26.15 -0.87
N GLY A 371 -8.80 26.59 -1.91
CA GLY A 371 -7.48 27.22 -1.81
C GLY A 371 -7.49 28.62 -1.19
N PHE A 372 -8.65 29.27 -1.05
CA PHE A 372 -8.83 30.53 -0.33
C PHE A 372 -9.23 30.30 1.14
N VAL A 373 -10.23 29.45 1.37
CA VAL A 373 -10.79 29.20 2.72
C VAL A 373 -9.79 28.44 3.59
N LEU A 374 -9.09 27.45 3.04
CA LEU A 374 -8.24 26.56 3.84
C LEU A 374 -6.99 27.24 4.40
N PRO A 375 -6.24 28.11 3.71
CA PRO A 375 -5.12 28.82 4.32
C PRO A 375 -5.55 29.70 5.50
N ILE A 376 -6.71 30.36 5.41
CA ILE A 376 -7.29 31.13 6.52
C ILE A 376 -7.62 30.20 7.67
N ALA A 377 -8.25 29.05 7.39
CA ALA A 377 -8.57 28.06 8.42
C ALA A 377 -7.31 27.44 9.04
N PHE A 378 -6.25 27.20 8.28
CA PHE A 378 -4.96 26.71 8.78
C PHE A 378 -4.33 27.72 9.73
N GLY A 379 -4.34 28.99 9.37
CA GLY A 379 -3.88 30.08 10.22
C GLY A 379 -4.69 30.23 11.49
N ALA A 380 -6.02 30.27 11.37
CA ALA A 380 -6.92 30.38 12.51
C ALA A 380 -6.78 29.19 13.47
N LEU A 381 -6.71 27.97 12.94
CA LEU A 381 -6.50 26.78 13.77
C LEU A 381 -5.14 26.81 14.46
N LEU A 382 -4.09 27.24 13.78
CA LEU A 382 -2.77 27.36 14.39
C LEU A 382 -2.74 28.43 15.49
N ASP A 383 -3.28 29.63 15.22
CA ASP A 383 -3.35 30.73 16.19
C ASP A 383 -4.22 30.37 17.41
N LEU A 384 -5.34 29.66 17.21
CA LEU A 384 -6.27 29.27 18.28
C LEU A 384 -5.80 28.06 19.11
N THR A 385 -5.20 27.06 18.47
CA THR A 385 -4.82 25.80 19.14
C THR A 385 -3.37 25.76 19.60
N GLY A 386 -2.49 26.55 18.97
CA GLY A 386 -1.04 26.44 19.13
C GLY A 386 -0.43 25.17 18.52
N VAL A 387 -1.21 24.36 17.79
CA VAL A 387 -0.79 23.07 17.25
C VAL A 387 -0.50 23.17 15.75
N TRP A 388 0.75 22.95 15.37
CA TRP A 388 1.19 22.95 13.97
C TRP A 388 0.43 21.98 13.07
N THR A 389 0.17 20.75 13.55
CA THR A 389 -0.49 19.70 12.76
C THR A 389 -2.00 19.90 12.60
N SER A 390 -2.58 20.95 13.19
CA SER A 390 -4.01 21.27 13.08
C SER A 390 -4.50 21.43 11.64
N CYS A 391 -3.64 21.94 10.73
CA CYS A 391 -3.96 22.00 9.30
C CYS A 391 -4.21 20.60 8.71
N PHE A 392 -3.44 19.59 9.12
CA PHE A 392 -3.62 18.21 8.66
C PHE A 392 -4.81 17.53 9.35
N MET A 393 -5.13 17.88 10.61
CA MET A 393 -6.37 17.45 11.27
C MET A 393 -7.60 17.92 10.48
N LEU A 394 -7.61 19.18 10.04
CA LEU A 394 -8.69 19.72 9.21
C LEU A 394 -8.77 18.99 7.87
N LEU A 395 -7.64 18.77 7.20
CA LEU A 395 -7.60 18.02 5.94
C LEU A 395 -8.08 16.58 6.09
N PHE A 396 -7.71 15.91 7.19
CA PHE A 396 -8.18 14.58 7.54
C PHE A 396 -9.71 14.54 7.71
N GLY A 397 -10.28 15.51 8.41
CA GLY A 397 -11.73 15.65 8.53
C GLY A 397 -12.40 15.83 7.17
N ILE A 398 -11.91 16.77 6.36
CA ILE A 398 -12.50 17.09 5.04
C ILE A 398 -12.46 15.87 4.11
N VAL A 399 -11.34 15.16 4.03
CA VAL A 399 -11.22 14.00 3.15
C VAL A 399 -12.05 12.82 3.63
N THR A 400 -12.14 12.61 4.94
CA THR A 400 -12.98 11.56 5.53
C THR A 400 -14.45 11.83 5.22
N VAL A 401 -14.92 13.06 5.43
CA VAL A 401 -16.29 13.47 5.07
C VAL A 401 -16.51 13.32 3.55
N SER A 402 -15.55 13.73 2.72
CA SER A 402 -15.65 13.61 1.26
C SER A 402 -15.75 12.15 0.81
N LEU A 403 -14.97 11.24 1.42
CA LEU A 403 -14.99 9.81 1.14
C LEU A 403 -16.31 9.17 1.56
N ILE A 404 -16.78 9.48 2.77
CA ILE A 404 -18.04 8.97 3.33
C ILE A 404 -19.21 9.45 2.46
N TRP A 405 -19.26 10.76 2.17
CA TRP A 405 -20.28 11.35 1.32
C TRP A 405 -20.30 10.72 -0.07
N MET A 406 -19.12 10.53 -0.68
CA MET A 406 -18.99 9.85 -1.95
C MET A 406 -19.51 8.42 -1.89
N HIS A 407 -19.15 7.67 -0.85
CA HIS A 407 -19.59 6.29 -0.69
C HIS A 407 -21.10 6.15 -0.56
N PHE A 408 -21.72 6.96 0.30
CA PHE A 408 -23.18 6.92 0.45
C PHE A 408 -23.91 7.41 -0.79
N SER A 409 -23.43 8.47 -1.43
CA SER A 409 -24.06 9.00 -2.64
C SER A 409 -24.00 8.01 -3.82
N ILE A 410 -22.89 7.27 -3.95
CA ILE A 410 -22.76 6.20 -4.94
C ILE A 410 -23.70 5.04 -4.62
N ARG A 411 -23.73 4.55 -3.37
CA ARG A 411 -24.64 3.46 -2.98
C ARG A 411 -26.10 3.86 -3.14
N GLN A 412 -26.47 5.10 -2.87
CA GLN A 412 -27.83 5.59 -3.06
C GLN A 412 -28.19 5.59 -4.55
N MET A 413 -27.31 6.09 -5.43
CA MET A 413 -27.53 6.02 -6.87
C MET A 413 -27.65 4.59 -7.40
N GLU A 414 -26.80 3.68 -6.91
CA GLU A 414 -26.86 2.25 -7.25
C GLU A 414 -28.16 1.61 -6.76
N LYS A 415 -28.59 1.93 -5.54
CA LYS A 415 -29.90 1.49 -5.02
C LYS A 415 -31.06 2.04 -5.83
N THR A 416 -31.04 3.30 -6.25
CA THR A 416 -32.12 3.90 -7.07
C THR A 416 -32.14 3.33 -8.49
N ALA A 417 -30.98 3.01 -9.06
CA ALA A 417 -30.88 2.31 -10.33
C ALA A 417 -31.43 0.87 -10.22
N LEU A 418 -31.03 0.15 -9.16
CA LEU A 418 -31.48 -1.21 -8.87
C LEU A 418 -32.98 -1.25 -8.52
N SER A 419 -33.53 -0.25 -7.81
CA SER A 419 -34.95 -0.17 -7.49
C SER A 419 -35.83 0.06 -8.73
N ARG A 420 -35.28 0.71 -9.78
CA ARG A 420 -35.95 0.84 -11.08
C ARG A 420 -36.02 -0.49 -11.83
N GLU A 421 -35.00 -1.33 -11.69
CA GLU A 421 -35.00 -2.70 -12.23
C GLU A 421 -35.88 -3.65 -11.39
N LEU A 422 -35.89 -3.52 -10.06
CA LEU A 422 -36.74 -4.31 -9.16
C LEU A 422 -38.24 -4.03 -9.33
N GLY A 423 -38.63 -2.83 -9.78
CA GLY A 423 -40.03 -2.52 -10.13
C GLY A 423 -40.53 -3.19 -11.42
N GLN A 424 -39.66 -3.90 -12.15
CA GLN A 424 -40.02 -4.69 -13.34
C GLN A 424 -40.04 -6.20 -13.07
N LEU A 425 -39.76 -6.64 -11.83
CA LEU A 425 -39.75 -8.05 -11.46
C LEU A 425 -41.01 -8.41 -10.65
N PRO A 426 -41.63 -9.59 -10.88
CA PRO A 426 -42.79 -10.00 -10.09
C PRO A 426 -42.40 -10.25 -8.63
N GLU A 427 -43.32 -9.88 -7.73
CA GLU A 427 -43.24 -10.07 -6.29
C GLU A 427 -43.35 -11.58 -5.96
N LEU A 428 -42.23 -12.27 -5.71
CA LEU A 428 -42.06 -13.30 -4.67
C LEU A 428 -40.68 -14.00 -4.77
N PRO A 429 -40.00 -14.34 -3.66
CA PRO A 429 -38.56 -14.68 -3.60
C PRO A 429 -38.19 -16.13 -3.97
N GLU A 430 -39.13 -16.92 -4.49
CA GLU A 430 -39.01 -18.39 -4.62
C GLU A 430 -38.96 -18.88 -6.07
N MET A 431 -39.06 -17.97 -7.05
CA MET A 431 -39.20 -18.29 -8.48
C MET A 431 -38.11 -17.68 -9.38
N GLN A 432 -36.87 -17.57 -8.90
CA GLN A 432 -35.71 -17.33 -9.78
C GLN A 432 -34.48 -18.16 -9.40
N ALA A 433 -33.93 -18.86 -10.40
CA ALA A 433 -32.59 -19.41 -10.35
C ALA A 433 -31.60 -18.24 -10.29
N ILE A 434 -30.75 -18.21 -9.26
CA ILE A 434 -29.72 -17.19 -9.07
C ILE A 434 -28.58 -17.42 -10.06
N HIS A 435 -28.82 -17.13 -11.33
CA HIS A 435 -27.79 -16.96 -12.36
C HIS A 435 -28.31 -15.95 -13.40
N SER A 436 -28.07 -14.66 -13.15
CA SER A 436 -28.01 -13.67 -14.22
C SER A 436 -26.55 -13.29 -14.46
N GLU A 437 -26.11 -13.48 -15.69
CA GLU A 437 -24.72 -13.37 -16.13
C GLU A 437 -24.29 -11.93 -16.45
N GLU A 438 -25.03 -10.88 -16.02
CA GLU A 438 -24.78 -9.52 -16.52
C GLU A 438 -24.26 -8.49 -15.50
N LYS A 439 -23.04 -8.03 -15.82
CA LYS A 439 -22.52 -6.65 -15.72
C LYS A 439 -22.30 -6.06 -14.33
N HIS A 440 -21.49 -6.74 -13.52
CA HIS A 440 -20.50 -5.99 -12.74
C HIS A 440 -19.35 -5.62 -13.68
N GLY A 441 -19.14 -4.32 -13.92
CA GLY A 441 -18.04 -3.82 -14.74
C GLY A 441 -16.74 -4.51 -14.35
N SER A 442 -16.16 -5.25 -15.30
CA SER A 442 -14.96 -6.06 -15.07
C SER A 442 -13.89 -5.20 -14.39
N LEU A 443 -13.51 -5.56 -13.16
CA LEU A 443 -12.31 -5.02 -12.53
C LEU A 443 -11.17 -5.23 -13.51
N ALA A 444 -10.51 -4.15 -13.96
CA ALA A 444 -9.43 -4.27 -14.93
C ALA A 444 -8.35 -5.25 -14.40
N GLY A 445 -8.05 -6.29 -15.18
CA GLY A 445 -7.17 -7.39 -14.78
C GLY A 445 -7.88 -8.69 -14.40
N MET A 446 -9.22 -8.70 -14.37
CA MET A 446 -10.03 -9.91 -14.23
C MET A 446 -10.02 -10.73 -15.53
N ILE A 447 -9.63 -11.99 -15.41
CA ILE A 447 -9.62 -12.98 -16.49
C ILE A 447 -10.93 -13.78 -16.38
N ASN A 448 -11.81 -13.61 -17.36
CA ASN A 448 -13.11 -14.27 -17.40
C ASN A 448 -12.99 -15.73 -17.86
N GLU A 449 -12.19 -15.98 -18.89
CA GLU A 449 -11.87 -17.32 -19.38
C GLU A 449 -10.45 -17.71 -19.00
N TRP A 450 -10.31 -18.71 -18.11
CA TRP A 450 -9.01 -19.24 -17.69
C TRP A 450 -9.00 -20.76 -17.84
N ARG A 451 -8.27 -21.26 -18.84
CA ARG A 451 -8.19 -22.69 -19.20
C ARG A 451 -6.76 -23.21 -19.09
N PRO A 452 -6.15 -23.24 -17.89
CA PRO A 452 -4.73 -23.56 -17.75
C PRO A 452 -4.38 -25.00 -18.18
N ASP A 453 -5.34 -25.93 -18.12
CA ASP A 453 -5.15 -27.33 -18.53
C ASP A 453 -5.27 -27.56 -20.06
N ASP A 454 -5.66 -26.54 -20.84
CA ASP A 454 -5.64 -26.59 -22.32
C ASP A 454 -4.22 -26.23 -22.81
N GLU A 455 -3.56 -27.17 -23.49
CA GLU A 455 -2.16 -27.02 -23.90
C GLU A 455 -1.96 -25.88 -24.93
N ALA A 456 -2.93 -25.63 -25.79
CA ALA A 456 -2.85 -24.55 -26.77
C ALA A 456 -2.99 -23.18 -26.09
N PHE A 457 -3.95 -23.04 -25.17
CA PHE A 457 -4.12 -21.83 -24.36
C PHE A 457 -2.89 -21.57 -23.46
N TRP A 458 -2.37 -22.62 -22.83
CA TRP A 458 -1.22 -22.53 -21.93
C TRP A 458 0.03 -22.04 -22.66
N ALA A 459 0.30 -22.56 -23.86
CA ALA A 459 1.44 -22.17 -24.68
C ALA A 459 1.30 -20.73 -25.23
N ALA A 460 0.10 -20.33 -25.65
CA ALA A 460 -0.13 -19.02 -26.26
C ALA A 460 -0.13 -17.87 -25.24
N GLU A 461 -0.80 -18.04 -24.09
CA GLU A 461 -1.04 -16.94 -23.15
C GLU A 461 -0.92 -17.35 -21.67
N GLY A 462 -1.49 -18.51 -21.29
CA GLY A 462 -1.64 -18.91 -19.89
C GLY A 462 -0.32 -18.95 -19.12
N ARG A 463 0.73 -19.54 -19.72
CA ARG A 463 2.04 -19.67 -19.07
C ARG A 463 2.68 -18.32 -18.75
N ARG A 464 2.53 -17.31 -19.62
CA ARG A 464 3.09 -15.97 -19.40
C ARG A 464 2.40 -15.27 -18.23
N ILE A 465 1.07 -15.35 -18.17
CA ILE A 465 0.27 -14.74 -17.10
C ILE A 465 0.54 -15.42 -15.76
N ALA A 466 0.56 -16.75 -15.73
CA ALA A 466 0.82 -17.52 -14.53
C ALA A 466 2.22 -17.24 -13.95
N ASN A 467 3.26 -17.20 -14.80
CA ASN A 467 4.61 -16.88 -14.37
C ASN A 467 4.73 -15.44 -13.85
N ARG A 468 4.07 -14.46 -14.49
CA ARG A 468 4.04 -13.08 -13.97
C ARG A 468 3.43 -13.02 -12.56
N ASN A 469 2.31 -13.71 -12.34
CA ASN A 469 1.66 -13.74 -11.02
C ASN A 469 2.53 -14.45 -9.98
N LEU A 470 3.18 -15.56 -10.35
CA LEU A 470 4.11 -16.29 -9.48
C LEU A 470 5.32 -15.44 -9.07
N TRP A 471 5.98 -14.78 -10.02
CA TRP A 471 7.18 -13.98 -9.76
C TRP A 471 6.90 -12.65 -9.04
N ILE A 472 5.64 -12.22 -8.96
CA ILE A 472 5.22 -11.12 -8.08
C ILE A 472 4.83 -11.64 -6.70
N SER A 473 4.19 -12.82 -6.63
CA SER A 473 3.81 -13.48 -5.37
C SER A 473 5.01 -13.88 -4.53
N ILE A 474 6.10 -14.39 -5.15
CA ILE A 474 7.30 -14.83 -4.44
C ILE A 474 7.93 -13.70 -3.61
N PRO A 475 8.29 -12.52 -4.18
CA PRO A 475 8.81 -11.40 -3.41
C PRO A 475 7.84 -10.90 -2.33
N ALA A 476 6.54 -10.81 -2.64
CA ALA A 476 5.52 -10.39 -1.68
C ALA A 476 5.48 -11.33 -0.47
N LEU A 477 5.53 -12.64 -0.72
CA LEU A 477 5.54 -13.65 0.32
C LEU A 477 6.85 -13.67 1.12
N LEU A 478 7.99 -13.53 0.45
CA LEU A 478 9.31 -13.42 1.09
C LEU A 478 9.35 -12.24 2.06
N LEU A 479 8.84 -11.07 1.65
CA LEU A 479 8.73 -9.90 2.53
C LEU A 479 7.76 -10.15 3.69
N ALA A 480 6.67 -10.89 3.45
CA ALA A 480 5.73 -11.28 4.51
C ALA A 480 6.42 -12.11 5.61
N PHE A 481 7.22 -13.12 5.24
CA PHE A 481 8.00 -13.90 6.21
C PHE A 481 9.10 -13.08 6.90
N SER A 482 9.70 -12.14 6.18
CA SER A 482 10.71 -11.23 6.72
C SER A 482 10.12 -10.39 7.86
N VAL A 483 8.98 -9.72 7.60
CA VAL A 483 8.27 -8.91 8.60
C VAL A 483 7.70 -9.78 9.72
N TRP A 484 7.20 -10.98 9.40
CA TRP A 484 6.63 -11.89 10.40
C TRP A 484 7.64 -12.30 11.46
N MET A 485 8.89 -12.58 11.06
CA MET A 485 9.93 -13.09 11.96
C MET A 485 10.90 -12.01 12.46
N VAL A 486 10.69 -10.73 12.13
CA VAL A 486 11.62 -9.63 12.49
C VAL A 486 11.96 -9.59 13.98
N TRP A 487 10.99 -9.93 14.81
CA TRP A 487 11.12 -10.00 16.26
C TRP A 487 12.16 -11.00 16.74
N SER A 488 12.44 -12.07 15.99
CA SER A 488 13.48 -13.06 16.34
C SER A 488 14.88 -12.46 16.48
N VAL A 489 15.17 -11.34 15.81
CA VAL A 489 16.45 -10.62 15.90
C VAL A 489 16.34 -9.41 16.81
N VAL A 490 15.25 -8.63 16.70
CA VAL A 490 15.08 -7.38 17.45
C VAL A 490 15.15 -7.61 18.96
N VAL A 491 14.47 -8.64 19.48
CA VAL A 491 14.46 -8.92 20.93
C VAL A 491 15.84 -9.24 21.49
N ALA A 492 16.75 -9.79 20.68
CA ALA A 492 18.11 -10.11 21.11
C ALA A 492 19.00 -8.85 21.24
N LYS A 493 18.57 -7.71 20.68
CA LYS A 493 19.32 -6.44 20.68
C LYS A 493 18.68 -5.33 21.51
N LEU A 494 17.38 -5.42 21.84
CA LEU A 494 16.71 -4.45 22.71
C LEU A 494 17.49 -4.16 24.02
N PRO A 495 17.99 -5.16 24.78
CA PRO A 495 18.73 -4.88 26.01
C PRO A 495 20.04 -4.13 25.82
N ALA A 496 20.63 -4.20 24.63
CA ALA A 496 21.91 -3.55 24.32
C ALA A 496 21.75 -2.02 24.20
N ILE A 497 20.55 -1.53 23.85
CA ILE A 497 20.25 -0.11 23.60
C ILE A 497 19.37 0.52 24.70
N GLY A 498 19.28 -0.13 25.87
CA GLY A 498 18.67 0.47 27.06
C GLY A 498 17.27 -0.03 27.43
N PHE A 499 16.66 -0.95 26.69
CA PHE A 499 15.39 -1.57 27.11
C PHE A 499 15.63 -2.60 28.22
N ASP A 500 14.90 -2.47 29.33
CA ASP A 500 15.02 -3.36 30.49
C ASP A 500 13.85 -4.35 30.57
N TYR A 501 13.79 -5.27 29.59
CA TYR A 501 12.77 -6.32 29.55
C TYR A 501 13.28 -7.63 30.11
N THR A 502 12.41 -8.37 30.80
CA THR A 502 12.73 -9.69 31.32
C THR A 502 12.92 -10.69 30.17
N THR A 503 13.62 -11.79 30.44
CA THR A 503 13.82 -12.85 29.44
C THR A 503 12.47 -13.39 28.92
N ASP A 504 11.47 -13.55 29.79
CA ASP A 504 10.14 -13.98 29.38
C ASP A 504 9.44 -12.96 28.47
N GLN A 505 9.57 -11.66 28.76
CA GLN A 505 9.03 -10.60 27.91
C GLN A 505 9.66 -10.62 26.51
N LEU A 506 10.97 -10.83 26.41
CA LEU A 506 11.66 -10.96 25.12
C LEU A 506 11.18 -12.18 24.33
N PHE A 507 11.00 -13.34 24.98
CA PHE A 507 10.43 -14.52 24.34
C PHE A 507 8.96 -14.33 23.96
N TRP A 508 8.18 -13.59 24.74
CA TRP A 508 6.80 -13.22 24.41
C TRP A 508 6.71 -12.40 23.13
N LEU A 509 7.57 -11.39 22.97
CA LEU A 509 7.65 -10.58 21.75
C LEU A 509 8.07 -11.42 20.53
N ALA A 510 8.98 -12.37 20.70
CA ALA A 510 9.34 -13.31 19.64
C ALA A 510 8.20 -14.29 19.28
N ALA A 511 7.37 -14.68 20.26
CA ALA A 511 6.29 -15.65 20.10
C ALA A 511 5.02 -15.05 19.48
N LEU A 512 4.71 -13.80 19.80
CA LEU A 512 3.45 -13.15 19.47
C LEU A 512 3.06 -13.10 17.98
N PRO A 513 4.00 -12.81 17.05
CA PRO A 513 3.69 -12.83 15.63
C PRO A 513 3.19 -14.22 15.21
N GLY A 514 3.69 -15.27 15.85
CA GLY A 514 3.25 -16.64 15.64
C GLY A 514 1.77 -16.86 15.99
N LEU A 515 1.30 -16.27 17.08
CA LEU A 515 -0.10 -16.37 17.54
C LEU A 515 -1.05 -15.72 16.53
N SER A 516 -0.88 -14.43 16.28
CA SER A 516 -1.75 -13.70 15.35
C SER A 516 -1.63 -14.22 13.92
N GLY A 517 -0.42 -14.58 13.47
CA GLY A 517 -0.22 -15.15 12.14
C GLY A 517 -0.91 -16.50 11.94
N ALA A 518 -0.85 -17.38 12.93
CA ALA A 518 -1.57 -18.66 12.88
C ALA A 518 -3.09 -18.47 12.83
N THR A 519 -3.63 -17.57 13.65
CA THR A 519 -5.06 -17.24 13.65
C THR A 519 -5.49 -16.62 12.32
N LEU A 520 -4.75 -15.65 11.80
CA LEU A 520 -5.08 -14.96 10.55
C LEU A 520 -4.98 -15.86 9.32
N ARG A 521 -4.07 -16.85 9.31
CA ARG A 521 -3.98 -17.85 8.22
C ARG A 521 -5.29 -18.57 7.96
N ILE A 522 -6.08 -18.85 9.01
CA ILE A 522 -7.39 -19.49 8.87
C ILE A 522 -8.31 -18.60 8.01
N PHE A 523 -8.28 -17.28 8.21
CA PHE A 523 -9.17 -16.35 7.52
C PHE A 523 -8.65 -15.96 6.13
N TYR A 524 -7.33 -15.81 5.98
CA TYR A 524 -6.70 -15.26 4.77
C TYR A 524 -6.87 -16.15 3.54
N SER A 525 -6.96 -17.48 3.70
CA SER A 525 -7.29 -18.38 2.59
C SER A 525 -8.66 -18.09 1.96
N PHE A 526 -9.61 -17.58 2.74
CA PHE A 526 -10.95 -17.24 2.25
C PHE A 526 -11.03 -15.86 1.58
N MET A 527 -9.98 -15.04 1.69
CA MET A 527 -10.01 -13.68 1.16
C MET A 527 -9.78 -13.64 -0.36
N ILE A 528 -9.10 -14.65 -0.92
CA ILE A 528 -8.84 -14.73 -2.35
C ILE A 528 -10.13 -14.89 -3.18
N PRO A 529 -11.05 -15.81 -2.86
CA PRO A 529 -12.33 -15.89 -3.58
C PRO A 529 -13.22 -14.65 -3.45
N ILE A 530 -13.07 -13.87 -2.36
CA ILE A 530 -13.90 -12.69 -2.08
C ILE A 530 -13.37 -11.45 -2.81
N PHE A 531 -12.08 -11.17 -2.67
CA PHE A 531 -11.47 -9.92 -3.13
C PHE A 531 -10.67 -10.08 -4.43
N GLY A 532 -10.35 -11.31 -4.83
CA GLY A 532 -9.42 -11.59 -5.91
C GLY A 532 -7.95 -11.56 -5.46
N GLY A 533 -7.12 -12.30 -6.21
CA GLY A 533 -5.69 -12.45 -5.95
C GLY A 533 -4.89 -11.16 -5.97
N ARG A 534 -5.16 -10.29 -6.94
CA ARG A 534 -4.44 -9.05 -7.18
C ARG A 534 -4.71 -8.04 -6.07
N LEU A 535 -5.99 -7.77 -5.79
CA LEU A 535 -6.40 -6.83 -4.75
C LEU A 535 -5.93 -7.30 -3.37
N TRP A 536 -6.16 -8.57 -3.04
CA TRP A 536 -5.79 -9.09 -1.72
C TRP A 536 -4.27 -9.11 -1.50
N THR A 537 -3.48 -9.54 -2.48
CA THR A 537 -2.00 -9.51 -2.37
C THR A 537 -1.50 -8.07 -2.21
N THR A 538 -2.12 -7.10 -2.88
CA THR A 538 -1.80 -5.67 -2.71
C THR A 538 -2.05 -5.22 -1.27
N LEU A 539 -3.27 -5.46 -0.75
CA LEU A 539 -3.68 -5.01 0.58
C LEU A 539 -2.89 -5.70 1.69
N SER A 540 -2.71 -7.02 1.61
CA SER A 540 -1.99 -7.82 2.59
C SER A 540 -0.48 -7.57 2.59
N THR A 541 0.11 -7.13 1.47
CA THR A 541 1.51 -6.66 1.45
C THR A 541 1.63 -5.25 2.00
N ALA A 542 0.70 -4.36 1.63
CA ALA A 542 0.71 -2.96 2.10
C ALA A 542 0.50 -2.85 3.61
N SER A 543 -0.32 -3.72 4.21
CA SER A 543 -0.58 -3.70 5.65
C SER A 543 0.68 -3.96 6.49
N LEU A 544 1.69 -4.65 5.95
CA LEU A 544 2.97 -4.90 6.59
C LEU A 544 3.84 -3.65 6.75
N LEU A 545 3.52 -2.57 6.03
CA LEU A 545 4.17 -1.27 6.24
C LEU A 545 3.92 -0.75 7.67
N VAL A 546 2.73 -1.02 8.23
CA VAL A 546 2.36 -0.55 9.57
C VAL A 546 3.31 -1.08 10.65
N PRO A 547 3.50 -2.41 10.83
CA PRO A 547 4.46 -2.91 11.80
C PRO A 547 5.91 -2.58 11.43
N ALA A 548 6.28 -2.52 10.14
CA ALA A 548 7.66 -2.17 9.74
C ALA A 548 8.05 -0.74 10.16
N PHE A 549 7.19 0.24 9.89
CA PHE A 549 7.35 1.62 10.37
C PHE A 549 7.28 1.69 11.90
N GLY A 550 6.27 1.04 12.49
CA GLY A 550 6.04 1.08 13.92
C GLY A 550 7.24 0.57 14.72
N ILE A 551 7.84 -0.57 14.32
CA ILE A 551 9.06 -1.09 14.94
C ILE A 551 10.22 -0.11 14.77
N GLY A 552 10.41 0.39 13.56
CA GLY A 552 11.50 1.32 13.25
C GLY A 552 11.50 2.56 14.16
N TYR A 553 10.34 3.11 14.50
CA TYR A 553 10.24 4.23 15.45
C TYR A 553 10.32 3.78 16.91
N ALA A 554 9.57 2.74 17.28
CA ALA A 554 9.44 2.29 18.66
C ALA A 554 10.78 1.89 19.30
N VAL A 555 11.69 1.29 18.53
CA VAL A 555 13.00 0.87 19.07
C VAL A 555 13.96 2.03 19.32
N GLN A 556 13.68 3.25 18.84
CA GLN A 556 14.56 4.39 19.05
C GLN A 556 14.48 4.99 20.44
N ASN A 557 13.41 4.68 21.17
CA ASN A 557 13.12 5.25 22.48
C ASN A 557 13.03 4.11 23.52
N PRO A 558 14.04 3.95 24.40
CA PRO A 558 14.06 2.96 25.48
C PRO A 558 12.87 3.04 26.46
N GLN A 559 12.20 4.19 26.51
CA GLN A 559 11.00 4.43 27.32
C GLN A 559 9.71 3.94 26.62
N THR A 560 9.80 3.39 25.41
CA THR A 560 8.63 2.86 24.70
C THR A 560 7.94 1.77 25.54
N PRO A 561 6.63 1.87 25.81
CA PRO A 561 5.92 0.92 26.63
C PRO A 561 5.90 -0.46 25.99
N TYR A 562 6.07 -1.49 26.81
CA TYR A 562 6.03 -2.88 26.36
C TYR A 562 4.74 -3.22 25.59
N LEU A 563 3.60 -2.61 25.94
CA LEU A 563 2.33 -2.77 25.23
C LEU A 563 2.41 -2.38 23.75
N ILE A 564 3.17 -1.33 23.40
CA ILE A 564 3.33 -0.93 22.00
C ILE A 564 4.07 -2.03 21.24
N PHE A 565 5.10 -2.62 21.83
CA PHE A 565 5.79 -3.74 21.21
C PHE A 565 4.93 -5.00 21.12
N LEU A 566 4.05 -5.27 22.08
CA LEU A 566 3.07 -6.36 21.97
C LEU A 566 2.14 -6.15 20.77
N VAL A 567 1.61 -4.94 20.58
CA VAL A 567 0.75 -4.61 19.44
C VAL A 567 1.51 -4.73 18.12
N LEU A 568 2.74 -4.22 18.04
CA LEU A 568 3.58 -4.32 16.84
C LEU A 568 3.96 -5.78 16.54
N ALA A 569 4.23 -6.59 17.55
CA ALA A 569 4.48 -8.03 17.40
C ALA A 569 3.23 -8.77 16.90
N LEU A 570 2.04 -8.45 17.43
CA LEU A 570 0.78 -8.98 16.90
C LEU A 570 0.57 -8.56 15.43
N LEU A 571 0.86 -7.31 15.06
CA LEU A 571 0.74 -6.81 13.70
C LEU A 571 1.74 -7.46 12.73
N CYS A 572 2.95 -7.83 13.17
CA CYS A 572 3.87 -8.65 12.36
C CYS A 572 3.24 -9.98 11.93
N GLY A 573 2.31 -10.53 12.71
CA GLY A 573 1.56 -11.73 12.35
C GLY A 573 0.70 -11.61 11.09
N LEU A 574 0.38 -10.39 10.64
CA LEU A 574 -0.24 -10.18 9.31
C LEU A 574 0.59 -10.89 8.21
N GLY A 575 1.93 -10.84 8.30
CA GLY A 575 2.82 -11.50 7.36
C GLY A 575 2.71 -13.03 7.39
N GLY A 576 2.42 -13.60 8.56
CA GLY A 576 2.10 -15.01 8.71
C GLY A 576 0.83 -15.41 7.96
N GLY A 577 -0.20 -14.56 7.98
CA GLY A 577 -1.46 -14.75 7.24
C GLY A 577 -1.26 -14.85 5.72
N ASN A 578 -0.35 -14.04 5.16
CA ASN A 578 -0.11 -13.94 3.71
C ASN A 578 0.26 -15.27 3.05
N PHE A 579 0.84 -16.21 3.78
CA PHE A 579 1.16 -17.55 3.27
C PHE A 579 -0.09 -18.28 2.77
N ALA A 580 -1.16 -18.30 3.56
CA ALA A 580 -2.38 -19.03 3.21
C ALA A 580 -3.04 -18.43 1.96
N SER A 581 -3.13 -17.10 1.88
CA SER A 581 -3.72 -16.41 0.73
C SER A 581 -2.83 -16.50 -0.52
N SER A 582 -1.51 -16.40 -0.39
CA SER A 582 -0.57 -16.50 -1.52
C SER A 582 -0.63 -17.90 -2.15
N MET A 583 -0.61 -18.96 -1.33
CA MET A 583 -0.70 -20.34 -1.80
C MET A 583 -2.05 -20.64 -2.46
N ALA A 584 -3.15 -20.19 -1.85
CA ALA A 584 -4.48 -20.32 -2.43
C ALA A 584 -4.53 -19.63 -3.80
N ASN A 585 -4.04 -18.40 -3.90
CA ASN A 585 -4.05 -17.63 -5.13
C ASN A 585 -3.25 -18.30 -6.26
N ILE A 586 -1.98 -18.65 -6.02
CA ILE A 586 -1.10 -19.24 -7.04
C ILE A 586 -1.63 -20.59 -7.53
N SER A 587 -2.36 -21.34 -6.70
CA SER A 587 -2.95 -22.62 -7.09
C SER A 587 -3.96 -22.52 -8.24
N TYR A 588 -4.59 -21.36 -8.47
CA TYR A 588 -5.53 -21.12 -9.55
C TYR A 588 -4.83 -20.83 -10.90
N PHE A 589 -3.57 -20.39 -10.88
CA PHE A 589 -2.86 -19.97 -12.10
C PHE A 589 -2.18 -21.10 -12.86
N PHE A 590 -1.93 -22.26 -12.26
CA PHE A 590 -1.13 -23.31 -12.91
C PHE A 590 -1.95 -24.56 -13.22
N PRO A 591 -1.69 -25.24 -14.37
CA PRO A 591 -2.31 -26.52 -14.70
C PRO A 591 -1.93 -27.60 -13.70
N LYS A 592 -2.72 -28.68 -13.66
CA LYS A 592 -2.48 -29.79 -12.72
C LYS A 592 -1.05 -30.34 -12.79
N LYS A 593 -0.46 -30.41 -13.99
CA LYS A 593 0.90 -30.93 -14.23
C LYS A 593 2.01 -30.04 -13.62
N GLU A 594 1.83 -28.71 -13.59
CA GLU A 594 2.87 -27.76 -13.13
C GLU A 594 2.57 -27.16 -11.73
N LYS A 595 1.34 -27.31 -11.23
CA LYS A 595 0.86 -26.72 -9.97
C LYS A 595 1.73 -27.08 -8.76
N GLY A 596 2.12 -28.35 -8.63
CA GLY A 596 2.97 -28.80 -7.52
C GLY A 596 4.29 -28.03 -7.44
N ASN A 597 4.96 -27.87 -8.58
CA ASN A 597 6.24 -27.15 -8.68
C ASN A 597 6.07 -25.65 -8.39
N ALA A 598 5.02 -25.02 -8.93
CA ALA A 598 4.75 -23.60 -8.69
C ALA A 598 4.47 -23.32 -7.20
N LEU A 599 3.67 -24.15 -6.55
CA LEU A 599 3.38 -24.05 -5.12
C LEU A 599 4.64 -24.33 -4.27
N ALA A 600 5.45 -25.31 -4.64
CA ALA A 600 6.70 -25.61 -3.97
C ALA A 600 7.71 -24.45 -4.07
N LEU A 601 7.83 -23.83 -5.26
CA LEU A 601 8.70 -22.67 -5.47
C LEU A 601 8.22 -21.45 -4.66
N ASN A 602 6.92 -21.14 -4.73
CA ASN A 602 6.32 -20.02 -4.01
C ASN A 602 6.51 -20.18 -2.50
N ALA A 603 6.18 -21.36 -1.94
CA ALA A 603 6.36 -21.63 -0.52
C ALA A 603 7.83 -21.68 -0.10
N GLY A 604 8.69 -22.32 -0.90
CA GLY A 604 10.12 -22.48 -0.62
C GLY A 604 10.85 -21.14 -0.58
N LEU A 605 10.73 -20.33 -1.65
CA LEU A 605 11.34 -19.00 -1.72
C LEU A 605 10.66 -18.01 -0.76
N GLY A 606 9.36 -18.16 -0.47
CA GLY A 606 8.69 -17.40 0.57
C GLY A 606 9.29 -17.64 1.95
N ASN A 607 9.50 -18.90 2.34
CA ASN A 607 10.11 -19.26 3.63
C ASN A 607 11.56 -18.75 3.78
N LEU A 608 12.30 -18.57 2.67
CA LEU A 608 13.63 -17.96 2.72
C LEU A 608 13.62 -16.55 3.33
N GLY A 609 12.47 -15.85 3.31
CA GLY A 609 12.32 -14.54 3.95
C GLY A 609 12.75 -14.51 5.41
N VAL A 610 12.55 -15.60 6.15
CA VAL A 610 13.03 -15.71 7.54
C VAL A 610 14.55 -15.64 7.60
N SER A 611 15.26 -16.43 6.79
CA SER A 611 16.73 -16.42 6.73
C SER A 611 17.29 -15.12 6.18
N VAL A 612 16.66 -14.55 5.15
CA VAL A 612 17.04 -13.26 4.58
C VAL A 612 16.94 -12.17 5.63
N MET A 613 15.84 -12.12 6.39
CA MET A 613 15.71 -11.16 7.49
C MET A 613 16.74 -11.40 8.58
N GLN A 614 16.96 -12.63 9.01
CA GLN A 614 17.94 -12.93 10.05
C GLN A 614 19.39 -12.65 9.63
N PHE A 615 19.67 -12.60 8.33
CA PHE A 615 20.96 -12.20 7.80
C PHE A 615 21.06 -10.68 7.62
N VAL A 616 20.07 -10.06 6.97
CA VAL A 616 20.09 -8.64 6.61
C VAL A 616 20.00 -7.75 7.84
N VAL A 617 19.12 -8.06 8.80
CA VAL A 617 18.89 -7.20 9.97
C VAL A 617 20.18 -6.99 10.78
N PRO A 618 20.93 -8.03 11.21
CA PRO A 618 22.18 -7.83 11.93
C PRO A 618 23.21 -6.98 11.17
N VAL A 619 23.25 -7.08 9.84
CA VAL A 619 24.15 -6.28 9.01
C VAL A 619 23.70 -4.81 9.01
N VAL A 620 22.44 -4.52 8.67
CA VAL A 620 22.00 -3.13 8.51
C VAL A 620 21.92 -2.35 9.82
N ILE A 621 21.69 -3.00 10.96
CA ILE A 621 21.69 -2.32 12.27
C ILE A 621 23.10 -1.95 12.74
N SER A 622 24.14 -2.54 12.14
CA SER A 622 25.55 -2.21 12.44
C SER A 622 26.10 -1.07 11.57
N THR A 623 25.30 -0.56 10.62
CA THR A 623 25.72 0.46 9.65
C THR A 623 24.83 1.70 9.72
N GLY A 624 25.43 2.88 9.62
CA GLY A 624 24.71 4.15 9.47
C GLY A 624 24.10 4.39 8.08
N THR A 625 23.92 3.34 7.27
CA THR A 625 23.48 3.40 5.86
C THR A 625 22.19 4.20 5.66
N PHE A 626 21.31 4.21 6.66
CA PHE A 626 20.04 4.94 6.63
C PHE A 626 19.99 6.15 7.57
N ALA A 627 21.10 6.57 8.17
CA ALA A 627 21.13 7.60 9.22
C ALA A 627 20.48 8.94 8.77
N ILE A 628 20.75 9.37 7.53
CA ILE A 628 20.17 10.59 6.94
C ILE A 628 18.64 10.47 6.77
N ALA A 629 18.13 9.25 6.53
CA ALA A 629 16.73 9.01 6.24
C ALA A 629 15.89 8.65 7.48
N VAL A 630 16.52 8.10 8.52
CA VAL A 630 15.85 7.30 9.56
C VAL A 630 16.26 7.69 10.99
N GLY A 631 17.29 8.51 11.16
CA GLY A 631 17.75 9.01 12.46
C GLY A 631 19.09 8.40 12.90
N ASP A 632 19.69 9.02 13.91
CA ASP A 632 21.00 8.64 14.45
C ASP A 632 20.99 7.29 15.18
N GLY A 633 22.17 6.70 15.33
CA GLY A 633 22.33 5.42 16.02
C GLY A 633 22.26 5.59 17.54
N GLN A 634 21.74 4.59 18.23
CA GLN A 634 21.77 4.51 19.70
C GLN A 634 23.14 4.04 20.18
N LEU A 635 23.61 4.59 21.30
CA LEU A 635 24.80 4.09 21.98
C LEU A 635 24.47 2.79 22.73
N ALA A 636 25.16 1.72 22.38
CA ALA A 636 25.01 0.42 23.03
C ALA A 636 25.84 0.35 24.32
N LYS A 637 25.48 -0.57 25.24
CA LYS A 637 26.18 -0.78 26.51
C LYS A 637 27.67 -1.13 26.38
N ASP A 638 28.09 -1.67 25.23
CA ASP A 638 29.49 -2.01 24.93
C ASP A 638 30.28 -0.84 24.29
N GLY A 639 29.67 0.35 24.19
CA GLY A 639 30.26 1.54 23.59
C GLY A 639 30.14 1.60 22.06
N SER A 640 29.59 0.57 21.42
CA SER A 640 29.32 0.59 19.97
C SER A 640 28.06 1.39 19.63
N THR A 641 27.94 1.87 18.39
CA THR A 641 26.72 2.52 17.90
C THR A 641 25.87 1.52 17.14
N LEU A 642 24.58 1.44 17.45
CA LEU A 642 23.60 0.55 16.81
C LEU A 642 22.42 1.34 16.24
N TRP A 643 22.04 1.05 15.00
CA TRP A 643 20.85 1.59 14.35
C TRP A 643 19.73 0.56 14.36
N LEU A 644 19.21 0.19 15.55
CA LEU A 644 18.21 -0.87 15.66
C LEU A 644 16.93 -0.56 14.87
N GLN A 645 16.63 0.72 14.66
CA GLN A 645 15.54 1.18 13.79
C GLN A 645 15.59 0.59 12.39
N ASN A 646 16.79 0.33 11.85
CA ASN A 646 16.96 -0.25 10.52
C ASN A 646 16.32 -1.64 10.41
N ALA A 647 16.13 -2.36 11.51
CA ALA A 647 15.45 -3.66 11.53
C ALA A 647 14.01 -3.59 11.00
N GLY A 648 13.31 -2.48 11.24
CA GLY A 648 11.97 -2.22 10.70
C GLY A 648 12.01 -1.54 9.33
N PHE A 649 12.80 -0.47 9.18
CA PHE A 649 12.78 0.38 7.99
C PHE A 649 13.35 -0.27 6.73
N VAL A 650 14.28 -1.22 6.85
CA VAL A 650 14.91 -1.86 5.68
C VAL A 650 13.89 -2.51 4.75
N TRP A 651 12.74 -2.96 5.28
CA TRP A 651 11.70 -3.64 4.51
C TRP A 651 10.76 -2.68 3.76
N VAL A 652 10.66 -1.43 4.21
CA VAL A 652 9.66 -0.46 3.73
C VAL A 652 9.75 -0.21 2.21
N PRO A 653 10.93 0.07 1.61
CA PRO A 653 11.03 0.31 0.17
C PRO A 653 10.57 -0.91 -0.64
N PHE A 654 10.96 -2.11 -0.21
CA PHE A 654 10.61 -3.35 -0.89
C PHE A 654 9.13 -3.68 -0.75
N LEU A 655 8.51 -3.41 0.40
CA LEU A 655 7.08 -3.54 0.61
C LEU A 655 6.29 -2.60 -0.31
N ILE A 656 6.68 -1.32 -0.42
CA ILE A 656 6.05 -0.36 -1.34
C ILE A 656 6.15 -0.85 -2.80
N VAL A 657 7.35 -1.25 -3.23
CA VAL A 657 7.57 -1.75 -4.60
C VAL A 657 6.73 -3.00 -4.86
N SER A 658 6.71 -3.95 -3.92
CA SER A 658 5.94 -5.19 -4.04
C SER A 658 4.44 -4.94 -4.04
N THR A 659 3.94 -3.99 -3.25
CA THR A 659 2.53 -3.56 -3.26
C THR A 659 2.15 -2.97 -4.61
N ILE A 660 2.98 -2.09 -5.17
CA ILE A 660 2.77 -1.50 -6.50
C ILE A 660 2.81 -2.59 -7.58
N ALA A 661 3.79 -3.50 -7.52
CA ALA A 661 3.92 -4.61 -8.45
C ALA A 661 2.71 -5.56 -8.39
N ALA A 662 2.21 -5.88 -7.19
CA ALA A 662 0.99 -6.66 -7.02
C ALA A 662 -0.22 -5.96 -7.66
N TRP A 663 -0.40 -4.66 -7.41
CA TRP A 663 -1.54 -3.91 -7.90
C TRP A 663 -1.63 -3.85 -9.42
N PHE A 664 -0.49 -3.56 -10.08
CA PHE A 664 -0.42 -3.35 -11.52
C PHE A 664 -0.07 -4.61 -12.33
N GLY A 665 0.58 -5.59 -11.71
CA GLY A 665 1.14 -6.75 -12.40
C GLY A 665 0.42 -8.07 -12.19
N MET A 666 -0.35 -8.24 -11.11
CA MET A 666 -1.14 -9.46 -10.86
C MET A 666 -2.52 -9.40 -11.53
N ASN A 667 -3.21 -10.55 -11.56
CA ASN A 667 -4.52 -10.73 -12.17
C ASN A 667 -5.52 -11.35 -11.17
N ASP A 668 -6.80 -11.20 -11.48
CA ASP A 668 -7.90 -11.86 -10.77
C ASP A 668 -8.53 -12.91 -11.70
N ILE A 669 -8.90 -14.10 -11.20
CA ILE A 669 -9.52 -15.16 -12.00
C ILE A 669 -10.98 -15.33 -11.58
N ALA A 670 -11.92 -15.25 -12.54
CA ALA A 670 -13.36 -15.27 -12.25
C ALA A 670 -13.87 -16.63 -11.69
N SER A 671 -13.23 -17.74 -12.08
CA SER A 671 -13.64 -19.12 -11.73
C SER A 671 -13.21 -19.59 -10.33
N ALA A 672 -12.56 -18.75 -9.52
CA ALA A 672 -11.99 -19.13 -8.23
C ALA A 672 -12.99 -19.14 -7.05
N ARG A 673 -14.24 -19.60 -7.26
CA ARG A 673 -15.28 -19.61 -6.21
C ARG A 673 -15.57 -21.03 -5.72
N ALA A 674 -15.07 -21.36 -4.53
CA ALA A 674 -15.55 -22.50 -3.74
C ALA A 674 -16.34 -21.95 -2.54
N THR A 675 -17.49 -22.54 -2.22
CA THR A 675 -18.31 -22.09 -1.09
C THR A 675 -17.71 -22.57 0.24
N PHE A 676 -17.87 -21.79 1.32
CA PHE A 676 -17.36 -22.15 2.65
C PHE A 676 -17.95 -23.48 3.16
N ALA A 677 -19.22 -23.75 2.84
CA ALA A 677 -19.90 -24.99 3.19
C ALA A 677 -19.24 -26.24 2.56
N GLU A 678 -18.64 -26.11 1.37
CA GLU A 678 -17.93 -27.21 0.72
C GLU A 678 -16.55 -27.47 1.34
N GLN A 679 -15.92 -26.46 1.94
CA GLN A 679 -14.59 -26.59 2.56
C GLN A 679 -14.69 -27.04 4.03
N SER A 680 -15.79 -26.76 4.72
CA SER A 680 -15.97 -27.13 6.14
C SER A 680 -16.06 -28.64 6.38
N ILE A 681 -16.27 -29.44 5.33
CA ILE A 681 -16.30 -30.90 5.46
C ILE A 681 -15.00 -31.48 6.05
N ILE A 682 -13.86 -30.80 5.85
CA ILE A 682 -12.57 -31.24 6.39
C ILE A 682 -12.57 -31.37 7.92
N PHE A 683 -13.45 -30.64 8.63
CA PHE A 683 -13.55 -30.70 10.09
C PHE A 683 -14.11 -32.03 10.59
N SER A 684 -14.91 -32.73 9.79
CA SER A 684 -15.41 -34.07 10.11
C SER A 684 -14.39 -35.18 9.77
N ARG A 685 -13.33 -34.87 9.03
CA ARG A 685 -12.31 -35.85 8.62
C ARG A 685 -11.31 -36.08 9.76
N ARG A 686 -11.27 -37.32 10.28
CA ARG A 686 -10.30 -37.71 11.33
C ARG A 686 -8.85 -37.41 10.93
N HIS A 687 -8.48 -37.72 9.69
CA HIS A 687 -7.12 -37.53 9.22
C HIS A 687 -6.71 -36.06 9.09
N ASN A 688 -7.64 -35.11 8.98
CA ASN A 688 -7.33 -33.68 9.05
C ASN A 688 -6.65 -33.34 10.38
N TRP A 689 -7.25 -33.75 11.50
CA TRP A 689 -6.70 -33.49 12.84
C TRP A 689 -5.39 -34.22 13.12
N VAL A 690 -5.24 -35.45 12.61
CA VAL A 690 -3.96 -36.18 12.69
C VAL A 690 -2.86 -35.45 11.94
N MET A 691 -3.16 -34.94 10.74
CA MET A 691 -2.19 -34.17 9.96
C MET A 691 -1.87 -32.81 10.60
N CYS A 692 -2.83 -32.14 11.26
CA CYS A 692 -2.55 -30.98 12.10
C CYS A 692 -1.49 -31.27 13.17
N TRP A 693 -1.60 -32.41 13.86
CA TRP A 693 -0.64 -32.82 14.89
C TRP A 693 0.76 -33.06 14.30
N LEU A 694 0.84 -33.85 13.22
CA LEU A 694 2.11 -34.17 12.57
C LEU A 694 2.78 -32.93 11.95
N TYR A 695 2.01 -32.07 11.28
CA TYR A 695 2.56 -30.86 10.65
C TYR A 695 2.97 -29.81 11.69
N THR A 696 2.36 -29.80 12.88
CA THR A 696 2.86 -29.00 14.01
C THR A 696 4.24 -29.51 14.44
N GLY A 697 4.44 -30.83 14.45
CA GLY A 697 5.74 -31.47 14.68
C GLY A 697 6.83 -31.04 13.71
N THR A 698 6.50 -30.75 12.45
CA THR A 698 7.48 -30.38 11.42
C THR A 698 7.53 -28.87 11.19
N PHE A 699 6.49 -28.29 10.60
CA PHE A 699 6.45 -26.87 10.25
C PHE A 699 6.38 -25.98 11.48
N GLY A 700 5.59 -26.38 12.48
CA GLY A 700 5.53 -25.66 13.75
C GLY A 700 6.88 -25.58 14.44
N SER A 701 7.65 -26.67 14.39
CA SER A 701 9.04 -26.71 14.87
C SER A 701 9.98 -25.83 14.05
N PHE A 702 9.92 -25.90 12.72
CA PHE A 702 10.72 -25.02 11.84
C PHE A 702 10.52 -23.54 12.20
N ILE A 703 9.28 -23.08 12.25
CA ILE A 703 8.99 -21.66 12.48
C ILE A 703 9.20 -21.25 13.95
N GLY A 704 8.90 -22.14 14.90
CA GLY A 704 9.12 -21.89 16.32
C GLY A 704 10.59 -21.84 16.70
N TYR A 705 11.41 -22.74 16.16
CA TYR A 705 12.86 -22.63 16.27
C TYR A 705 13.37 -21.37 15.57
N SER A 706 12.86 -21.03 14.39
CA SER A 706 13.25 -19.78 13.72
C SER A 706 13.01 -18.54 14.60
N ALA A 707 11.90 -18.50 15.32
CA ALA A 707 11.54 -17.39 16.21
C ALA A 707 12.41 -17.34 17.49
N GLY A 708 12.61 -18.49 18.14
CA GLY A 708 13.27 -18.56 19.46
C GLY A 708 14.78 -18.79 19.43
N PHE A 709 15.33 -19.38 18.38
CA PHE A 709 16.73 -19.81 18.30
C PHE A 709 17.75 -18.68 18.46
N PRO A 710 17.60 -17.48 17.83
CA PRO A 710 18.57 -16.41 18.00
C PRO A 710 18.68 -15.95 19.46
N LEU A 711 17.53 -15.80 20.15
CA LEU A 711 17.50 -15.40 21.55
C LEU A 711 17.98 -16.54 22.46
N LEU A 712 17.63 -17.79 22.18
CA LEU A 712 18.12 -18.96 22.92
C LEU A 712 19.65 -19.07 22.88
N MET A 713 20.27 -18.93 21.69
CA MET A 713 21.73 -18.92 21.57
C MET A 713 22.34 -17.79 22.39
N LYS A 714 21.74 -16.59 22.35
CA LYS A 714 22.27 -15.44 23.08
C LYS A 714 22.19 -15.62 24.60
N THR A 715 21.14 -16.28 25.12
CA THR A 715 21.00 -16.53 26.55
C THR A 715 21.89 -17.67 27.04
N GLN A 716 22.05 -18.74 26.26
CA GLN A 716 22.83 -19.91 26.69
C GLN A 716 24.33 -19.78 26.39
N PHE A 717 24.72 -19.02 25.37
CA PHE A 717 26.10 -18.84 24.92
C PHE A 717 26.40 -17.34 24.71
N PRO A 718 26.43 -16.53 25.78
CA PRO A 718 26.48 -15.06 25.69
C PRO A 718 27.75 -14.50 25.05
N SER A 719 28.85 -15.25 25.11
CA SER A 719 30.17 -14.93 24.54
C SER A 719 30.26 -15.10 23.02
N VAL A 720 29.30 -15.81 22.41
CA VAL A 720 29.26 -16.02 20.95
C VAL A 720 28.40 -14.94 20.29
N ASN A 721 28.83 -14.43 19.13
CA ASN A 721 28.00 -13.56 18.31
C ASN A 721 26.90 -14.38 17.59
N ALA A 722 25.90 -14.81 18.35
CA ALA A 722 24.83 -15.71 17.91
C ALA A 722 24.09 -15.25 16.65
N LEU A 723 23.90 -13.93 16.48
CA LEU A 723 23.15 -13.38 15.35
C LEU A 723 23.86 -13.54 14.00
N SER A 724 25.19 -13.67 14.00
CA SER A 724 25.95 -13.93 12.76
C SER A 724 25.70 -15.33 12.19
N TYR A 725 25.15 -16.26 12.99
CA TYR A 725 24.92 -17.64 12.59
C TYR A 725 23.44 -18.03 12.57
N ALA A 726 22.58 -17.28 13.26
CA ALA A 726 21.16 -17.61 13.41
C ALA A 726 20.44 -17.89 12.08
N PHE A 727 20.73 -17.09 11.05
CA PHE A 727 20.11 -17.20 9.73
C PHE A 727 20.31 -18.57 9.05
N LEU A 728 21.40 -19.29 9.39
CA LEU A 728 21.73 -20.59 8.81
C LEU A 728 20.68 -21.65 9.14
N GLY A 729 20.06 -21.58 10.31
CA GLY A 729 19.01 -22.54 10.70
C GLY A 729 17.82 -22.48 9.74
N PRO A 730 17.09 -21.35 9.67
CA PRO A 730 15.97 -21.21 8.76
C PRO A 730 16.36 -21.41 7.29
N LEU A 731 17.58 -21.03 6.89
CA LEU A 731 18.10 -21.26 5.54
C LEU A 731 18.19 -22.76 5.22
N VAL A 732 18.83 -23.55 6.09
CA VAL A 732 18.94 -25.00 5.95
C VAL A 732 17.56 -25.65 5.90
N GLY A 733 16.63 -25.24 6.77
CA GLY A 733 15.28 -25.80 6.77
C GLY A 733 14.46 -25.45 5.52
N ALA A 734 14.56 -24.21 5.05
CA ALA A 734 13.86 -23.77 3.83
C ALA A 734 14.42 -24.46 2.58
N LEU A 735 15.75 -24.56 2.44
CA LEU A 735 16.40 -25.27 1.34
C LEU A 735 16.11 -26.76 1.38
N SER A 736 16.17 -27.39 2.57
CA SER A 736 15.83 -28.80 2.73
C SER A 736 14.39 -29.07 2.27
N ARG A 737 13.43 -28.24 2.68
CA ARG A 737 12.03 -28.38 2.25
C ARG A 737 11.89 -28.39 0.72
N ALA A 738 12.60 -27.51 0.03
CA ALA A 738 12.56 -27.44 -1.44
C ALA A 738 13.30 -28.63 -2.08
N ALA A 739 14.42 -29.06 -1.51
CA ALA A 739 15.30 -30.06 -2.09
C ALA A 739 14.88 -31.52 -1.84
N THR A 740 14.04 -31.80 -0.83
CA THR A 740 13.72 -33.19 -0.43
C THR A 740 12.31 -33.67 -0.77
N GLY A 741 11.55 -32.93 -1.59
CA GLY A 741 10.23 -33.37 -2.06
C GLY A 741 10.26 -34.75 -2.73
N TRP A 742 11.21 -34.94 -3.65
CA TRP A 742 11.40 -36.18 -4.40
C TRP A 742 11.72 -37.40 -3.52
N VAL A 743 12.28 -37.18 -2.33
CA VAL A 743 12.59 -38.27 -1.37
C VAL A 743 11.31 -38.93 -0.90
N SER A 744 10.27 -38.12 -0.67
CA SER A 744 8.95 -38.61 -0.27
C SER A 744 8.22 -39.30 -1.43
N ASP A 745 8.42 -38.81 -2.65
CA ASP A 745 7.88 -39.46 -3.85
C ASP A 745 8.54 -40.83 -4.12
N LYS A 746 9.84 -40.96 -3.83
CA LYS A 746 10.59 -42.20 -4.06
C LYS A 746 10.39 -43.25 -2.95
N TYR A 747 10.40 -42.84 -1.69
CA TYR A 747 10.43 -43.76 -0.55
C TYR A 747 9.13 -43.81 0.26
N GLY A 748 8.14 -42.99 -0.09
CA GLY A 748 6.85 -42.87 0.60
C GLY A 748 6.84 -41.78 1.68
N GLY A 749 5.86 -40.88 1.61
CA GLY A 749 5.74 -39.74 2.54
C GLY A 749 5.57 -40.16 3.99
N GLY A 750 4.84 -41.25 4.28
CA GLY A 750 4.68 -41.78 5.64
C GLY A 750 5.99 -42.28 6.24
N ARG A 751 6.76 -43.08 5.48
CA ARG A 751 8.06 -43.60 5.93
C ARG A 751 9.09 -42.50 6.16
N VAL A 752 9.17 -41.53 5.25
CA VAL A 752 10.09 -40.39 5.39
C VAL A 752 9.70 -39.56 6.62
N THR A 753 8.40 -39.32 6.84
CA THR A 753 7.91 -38.60 8.02
C THR A 753 8.27 -39.31 9.33
N PHE A 754 8.13 -40.64 9.40
CA PHE A 754 8.48 -41.42 10.60
C PHE A 754 9.96 -41.26 10.96
N TRP A 755 10.86 -41.49 10.00
CA TRP A 755 12.31 -41.37 10.22
C TRP A 755 12.74 -39.93 10.51
N THR A 756 12.02 -38.95 9.95
CA THR A 756 12.22 -37.54 10.29
C THR A 756 12.00 -37.31 11.79
N PHE A 757 10.89 -37.79 12.35
CA PHE A 757 10.63 -37.63 13.79
C PHE A 757 11.64 -38.37 14.66
N VAL A 758 12.06 -39.58 14.27
CA VAL A 758 13.15 -40.30 14.96
C VAL A 758 14.44 -39.48 14.97
N GLY A 759 14.81 -38.89 13.83
CA GLY A 759 15.95 -37.99 13.73
C GLY A 759 15.79 -36.74 14.61
N MET A 760 14.59 -36.16 14.67
CA MET A 760 14.33 -34.98 15.49
C MET A 760 14.45 -35.28 16.98
N ILE A 761 13.98 -36.46 17.43
CA ILE A 761 14.16 -36.94 18.81
C ILE A 761 15.64 -37.04 19.15
N ALA A 762 16.44 -37.67 18.28
CA ALA A 762 17.89 -37.79 18.47
C ALA A 762 18.57 -36.42 18.51
N ALA A 763 18.19 -35.50 17.62
CA ALA A 763 18.76 -34.15 17.57
C ALA A 763 18.42 -33.32 18.82
N VAL A 764 17.19 -33.40 19.35
CA VAL A 764 16.85 -32.75 20.65
C VAL A 764 17.64 -33.38 21.80
N GLY A 765 17.82 -34.70 21.80
CA GLY A 765 18.69 -35.37 22.78
C GLY A 765 20.12 -34.84 22.74
N GLY A 766 20.65 -34.60 21.53
CA GLY A 766 21.95 -33.93 21.33
C GLY A 766 21.96 -32.49 21.86
N VAL A 767 20.92 -31.70 21.60
CA VAL A 767 20.79 -30.34 22.14
C VAL A 767 20.84 -30.36 23.68
N LEU A 768 20.08 -31.24 24.32
CA LEU A 768 20.06 -31.40 25.78
C LEU A 768 21.45 -31.76 26.33
N TYR A 769 22.14 -32.68 25.67
CA TYR A 769 23.51 -33.05 26.04
C TYR A 769 24.47 -31.86 25.98
N PHE A 770 24.52 -31.13 24.87
CA PHE A 770 25.44 -30.00 24.70
C PHE A 770 25.10 -28.79 25.58
N LEU A 771 23.84 -28.63 25.98
CA LEU A 771 23.46 -27.67 27.03
C LEU A 771 23.96 -28.09 28.41
N GLY A 772 23.90 -29.39 28.73
CA GLY A 772 24.43 -29.93 29.98
C GLY A 772 25.94 -29.75 30.14
N ILE A 773 26.68 -29.65 29.04
CA ILE A 773 28.12 -29.38 29.02
C ILE A 773 28.48 -27.98 28.47
N LYS A 774 27.57 -27.00 28.55
CA LYS A 774 27.71 -25.68 27.88
C LYS A 774 28.98 -24.89 28.23
N GLU A 775 29.58 -25.15 29.40
CA GLU A 775 30.81 -24.51 29.87
C GLU A 775 32.08 -25.12 29.23
N GLN A 776 31.98 -26.27 28.56
CA GLN A 776 33.12 -26.93 27.93
C GLN A 776 33.46 -26.31 26.55
N PRO A 777 34.76 -26.26 26.18
CA PRO A 777 35.17 -25.81 24.84
C PRO A 777 34.49 -26.62 23.74
N GLY A 778 33.89 -25.94 22.76
CA GLY A 778 33.23 -26.57 21.62
C GLY A 778 31.76 -26.97 21.83
N ALA A 779 31.21 -26.83 23.05
CA ALA A 779 29.80 -27.15 23.34
C ALA A 779 28.81 -26.36 22.45
N PHE A 780 29.12 -25.08 22.16
CA PHE A 780 28.35 -24.27 21.22
C PHE A 780 28.23 -24.91 19.83
N TRP A 781 29.31 -25.46 19.28
CA TRP A 781 29.31 -26.04 17.94
C TRP A 781 28.53 -27.36 17.89
N GLY A 782 28.58 -28.14 18.97
CA GLY A 782 27.72 -29.32 19.13
C GLY A 782 26.24 -28.94 19.19
N PHE A 783 25.88 -27.99 20.07
CA PHE A 783 24.54 -27.43 20.17
C PHE A 783 24.03 -26.90 18.82
N PHE A 784 24.85 -26.10 18.14
CA PHE A 784 24.53 -25.50 16.85
C PHE A 784 24.33 -26.57 15.77
N SER A 785 25.18 -27.59 15.71
CA SER A 785 25.06 -28.71 14.77
C SER A 785 23.77 -29.51 14.97
N CYS A 786 23.38 -29.75 16.23
CA CYS A 786 22.10 -30.40 16.55
C CYS A 786 20.91 -29.53 16.09
N PHE A 787 20.97 -28.21 16.25
CA PHE A 787 19.95 -27.32 15.70
C PHE A 787 19.93 -27.29 14.17
N MET A 788 21.07 -27.34 13.50
CA MET A 788 21.12 -27.47 12.03
C MET A 788 20.46 -28.77 11.58
N ALA A 789 20.69 -29.87 12.30
CA ALA A 789 19.99 -31.13 12.06
C ALA A 789 18.48 -31.00 12.28
N LEU A 790 18.02 -30.33 13.35
CA LEU A 790 16.60 -30.05 13.57
C LEU A 790 15.99 -29.21 12.44
N PHE A 791 16.65 -28.16 12.00
CA PHE A 791 16.17 -27.34 10.88
C PHE A 791 16.11 -28.13 9.57
N PHE A 792 17.14 -28.94 9.27
CA PHE A 792 17.13 -29.83 8.12
C PHE A 792 15.96 -30.81 8.19
N LEU A 793 15.83 -31.55 9.29
CA LEU A 793 14.79 -32.56 9.48
C LEU A 793 13.39 -31.95 9.45
N THR A 794 13.16 -30.78 10.05
CA THR A 794 11.87 -30.08 9.92
C THR A 794 11.57 -29.69 8.47
N GLY A 795 12.59 -29.34 7.68
CA GLY A 795 12.47 -29.15 6.23
C GLY A 795 12.06 -30.43 5.49
N VAL A 796 12.71 -31.56 5.78
CA VAL A 796 12.34 -32.87 5.21
C VAL A 796 10.91 -33.25 5.59
N GLY A 797 10.58 -33.13 6.87
CA GLY A 797 9.26 -33.44 7.41
C GLY A 797 8.16 -32.57 6.83
N ASN A 798 8.46 -31.30 6.54
CA ASN A 798 7.55 -30.39 5.87
C ASN A 798 7.15 -30.86 4.47
N ALA A 799 8.12 -31.38 3.71
CA ALA A 799 7.87 -31.91 2.38
C ALA A 799 7.09 -33.24 2.46
N SER A 800 7.50 -34.15 3.35
CA SER A 800 6.91 -35.49 3.45
C SER A 800 5.48 -35.48 3.97
N THR A 801 5.18 -34.68 4.99
CA THR A 801 3.80 -34.54 5.51
C THR A 801 2.85 -33.90 4.50
N PHE A 802 3.33 -32.95 3.69
CA PHE A 802 2.52 -32.37 2.61
C PHE A 802 2.21 -33.39 1.51
N GLN A 803 3.18 -34.25 1.19
CA GLN A 803 3.02 -35.32 0.21
C GLN A 803 1.99 -36.38 0.67
N MET A 804 1.89 -36.63 1.98
CA MET A 804 0.93 -37.59 2.53
C MET A 804 -0.54 -37.17 2.31
N ILE A 805 -0.88 -35.88 2.39
CA ILE A 805 -2.28 -35.42 2.42
C ILE A 805 -3.07 -35.85 1.17
N PRO A 806 -2.60 -35.60 -0.07
CA PRO A 806 -3.29 -36.07 -1.27
C PRO A 806 -3.46 -37.59 -1.33
N SER A 807 -2.43 -38.34 -0.93
CA SER A 807 -2.46 -39.81 -0.92
C SER A 807 -3.50 -40.35 0.06
N ILE A 808 -3.61 -39.73 1.26
CA ILE A 808 -4.61 -40.09 2.26
C ILE A 808 -6.02 -39.80 1.72
N MET A 809 -6.26 -38.62 1.13
CA MET A 809 -7.59 -38.26 0.63
C MET A 809 -8.04 -39.12 -0.56
N ARG A 810 -7.11 -39.57 -1.41
CA ARG A 810 -7.40 -40.52 -2.48
C ARG A 810 -7.88 -41.89 -1.98
N LEU A 811 -7.53 -42.27 -0.74
CA LEU A 811 -8.01 -43.51 -0.11
C LEU A 811 -9.27 -43.27 0.73
N GLU A 812 -9.37 -42.12 1.39
CA GLU A 812 -10.46 -41.81 2.33
C GLU A 812 -11.74 -41.35 1.63
N VAL A 813 -11.66 -40.56 0.55
CA VAL A 813 -12.86 -40.07 -0.15
C VAL A 813 -13.69 -41.22 -0.73
N PRO A 814 -13.13 -42.22 -1.43
CA PRO A 814 -13.91 -43.36 -1.91
C PRO A 814 -14.59 -44.14 -0.76
N ARG A 815 -13.91 -44.26 0.39
CA ARG A 815 -14.43 -44.97 1.56
C ARG A 815 -15.58 -44.22 2.24
N LEU A 816 -15.46 -42.90 2.37
CA LEU A 816 -16.42 -42.06 3.10
C LEU A 816 -17.55 -41.54 2.21
N MET A 817 -17.37 -41.56 0.90
CA MET A 817 -18.32 -41.07 -0.10
C MET A 817 -18.43 -42.07 -1.27
N PRO A 818 -18.88 -43.30 -1.02
CA PRO A 818 -18.96 -44.36 -2.05
C PRO A 818 -19.89 -44.01 -3.22
N GLN A 819 -20.80 -43.05 -3.03
CA GLN A 819 -21.71 -42.54 -4.05
C GLN A 819 -21.03 -41.68 -5.13
N LEU A 820 -19.80 -41.18 -4.90
CA LEU A 820 -19.06 -40.41 -5.88
C LEU A 820 -18.26 -41.36 -6.78
N ALA A 821 -18.51 -41.32 -8.10
CA ALA A 821 -17.81 -42.14 -9.09
C ALA A 821 -16.98 -41.29 -10.08
N GLY A 822 -15.96 -41.91 -10.68
CA GLY A 822 -15.16 -41.33 -11.76
C GLY A 822 -14.53 -39.98 -11.41
N ASP A 823 -14.64 -39.01 -12.33
CA ASP A 823 -14.02 -37.68 -12.20
C ASP A 823 -14.50 -36.86 -11.01
N ALA A 824 -15.75 -37.07 -10.57
CA ALA A 824 -16.31 -36.36 -9.42
C ALA A 824 -15.59 -36.76 -8.12
N MET A 825 -15.23 -38.04 -7.98
CA MET A 825 -14.48 -38.56 -6.84
C MET A 825 -13.07 -37.96 -6.78
N ILE A 826 -12.37 -37.91 -7.92
CA ILE A 826 -11.01 -37.36 -8.01
C ILE A 826 -11.02 -35.86 -7.67
N LYS A 827 -11.97 -35.10 -8.24
CA LYS A 827 -12.13 -33.68 -7.94
C LYS A 827 -12.42 -33.44 -6.46
N GLN A 828 -13.25 -34.28 -5.83
CA GLN A 828 -13.53 -34.19 -4.39
C GLN A 828 -12.27 -34.43 -3.55
N ALA A 829 -11.49 -35.47 -3.87
CA ALA A 829 -10.24 -35.76 -3.17
C ALA A 829 -9.21 -34.63 -3.32
N GLU A 830 -9.05 -34.06 -4.52
CA GLU A 830 -8.18 -32.90 -4.76
C GLU A 830 -8.63 -31.66 -3.96
N ARG A 831 -9.95 -31.41 -3.92
CA ARG A 831 -10.54 -30.28 -3.19
C ARG A 831 -10.31 -30.40 -1.68
N GLU A 832 -10.63 -31.55 -1.08
CA GLU A 832 -10.42 -31.80 0.34
C GLU A 832 -8.93 -31.77 0.71
N SER A 833 -8.06 -32.29 -0.16
CA SER A 833 -6.60 -32.22 0.06
C SER A 833 -6.10 -30.78 0.17
N ALA A 834 -6.50 -29.91 -0.77
CA ALA A 834 -6.11 -28.50 -0.75
C ALA A 834 -6.59 -27.78 0.52
N ALA A 835 -7.83 -28.04 0.93
CA ALA A 835 -8.43 -27.46 2.13
C ALA A 835 -7.73 -27.96 3.43
N ILE A 836 -7.43 -29.25 3.52
CA ILE A 836 -6.69 -29.84 4.66
C ILE A 836 -5.28 -29.26 4.73
N VAL A 837 -4.57 -29.13 3.59
CA VAL A 837 -3.23 -28.52 3.56
C VAL A 837 -3.26 -27.10 4.13
N ALA A 838 -4.23 -26.28 3.71
CA ALA A 838 -4.36 -24.91 4.20
C ALA A 838 -4.65 -24.86 5.70
N PHE A 839 -5.63 -25.65 6.18
CA PHE A 839 -6.01 -25.68 7.58
C PHE A 839 -4.89 -26.22 8.48
N THR A 840 -4.29 -27.35 8.09
CA THR A 840 -3.15 -27.96 8.76
C THR A 840 -1.98 -26.98 8.88
N SER A 841 -1.72 -26.18 7.84
CA SER A 841 -0.70 -25.15 7.86
C SER A 841 -1.01 -23.94 8.75
N ALA A 842 -2.29 -23.66 9.02
CA ALA A 842 -2.69 -22.64 9.99
C ALA A 842 -2.48 -23.13 11.42
N ILE A 843 -2.89 -24.37 11.72
CA ILE A 843 -2.68 -24.98 13.05
C ILE A 843 -1.20 -25.14 13.37
N ALA A 844 -0.39 -25.66 12.44
CA ALA A 844 1.04 -25.82 12.67
C ALA A 844 1.77 -24.49 12.90
N ALA A 845 1.26 -23.37 12.38
CA ALA A 845 1.86 -22.06 12.59
C ALA A 845 1.85 -21.62 14.07
N TYR A 846 0.98 -22.17 14.91
CA TYR A 846 1.01 -21.91 16.35
C TYR A 846 2.32 -22.40 17.01
N GLY A 847 3.09 -23.28 16.36
CA GLY A 847 4.45 -23.62 16.80
C GLY A 847 5.37 -22.40 16.91
N ALA A 848 5.15 -21.36 16.08
CA ALA A 848 5.85 -20.07 16.17
C ALA A 848 5.60 -19.34 17.50
N PHE A 849 4.47 -19.61 18.15
CA PHE A 849 4.16 -19.09 19.47
C PHE A 849 4.64 -20.03 20.58
N PHE A 850 4.25 -21.31 20.51
CA PHE A 850 4.48 -22.26 21.59
C PHE A 850 5.96 -22.48 21.88
N ILE A 851 6.82 -22.66 20.88
CA ILE A 851 8.24 -22.96 21.12
C ILE A 851 8.98 -21.83 21.82
N PRO A 852 9.03 -20.59 21.28
CA PRO A 852 9.69 -19.48 21.98
C PRO A 852 9.06 -19.19 23.33
N LYS A 853 7.73 -19.26 23.45
CA LYS A 853 7.08 -19.03 24.75
C LYS A 853 7.44 -20.11 25.77
N SER A 854 7.51 -21.38 25.36
CA SER A 854 7.96 -22.48 26.22
C SER A 854 9.40 -22.28 26.69
N TYR A 855 10.32 -21.79 25.84
CA TYR A 855 11.67 -21.41 26.28
C TYR A 855 11.63 -20.32 27.35
N GLY A 856 10.89 -19.24 27.12
CA GLY A 856 10.76 -18.13 28.09
C GLY A 856 10.21 -18.59 29.44
N THR A 857 9.13 -19.39 29.42
CA THR A 857 8.53 -19.97 30.63
C THR A 857 9.50 -20.92 31.34
N SER A 858 10.16 -21.83 30.61
CA SER A 858 11.13 -22.77 31.17
C SER A 858 12.28 -22.05 31.87
N ILE A 859 12.90 -21.08 31.19
CA ILE A 859 14.02 -20.31 31.73
C ILE A 859 13.59 -19.54 32.98
N THR A 860 12.40 -18.95 32.96
CA THR A 860 11.88 -18.20 34.11
C THR A 860 11.57 -19.09 35.31
N MET A 861 11.02 -20.29 35.08
CA MET A 861 10.61 -21.20 36.15
C MET A 861 11.75 -22.08 36.68
N THR A 862 12.74 -22.41 35.84
CA THR A 862 13.75 -23.44 36.14
C THR A 862 15.20 -22.98 35.97
N GLY A 863 15.43 -21.78 35.44
CA GLY A 863 16.77 -21.25 35.17
C GLY A 863 17.37 -21.66 33.82
N GLY A 864 16.73 -22.57 33.07
CA GLY A 864 17.21 -23.01 31.76
C GLY A 864 16.10 -23.51 30.82
N PRO A 865 16.44 -23.77 29.54
CA PRO A 865 15.48 -24.17 28.49
C PRO A 865 15.16 -25.67 28.48
N GLU A 866 15.75 -26.48 29.37
CA GLU A 866 15.74 -27.95 29.32
C GLU A 866 14.32 -28.52 29.44
N MET A 867 13.47 -27.96 30.33
CA MET A 867 12.09 -28.45 30.48
C MET A 867 11.26 -28.24 29.21
N ALA A 868 11.47 -27.13 28.49
CA ALA A 868 10.84 -26.93 27.18
C ALA A 868 11.31 -27.97 26.17
N LEU A 869 12.62 -28.25 26.11
CA LEU A 869 13.21 -29.23 25.20
C LEU A 869 12.73 -30.67 25.50
N TRP A 870 12.60 -31.06 26.76
CA TRP A 870 11.98 -32.32 27.15
C TRP A 870 10.52 -32.41 26.69
N GLY A 871 9.77 -31.32 26.80
CA GLY A 871 8.41 -31.21 26.26
C GLY A 871 8.37 -31.41 24.74
N PHE A 872 9.30 -30.79 24.00
CA PHE A 872 9.40 -30.96 22.54
C PHE A 872 9.80 -32.39 22.15
N LEU A 873 10.73 -33.00 22.88
CA LEU A 873 11.14 -34.39 22.68
C LEU A 873 9.95 -35.33 22.87
N ALA A 874 9.19 -35.17 23.97
CA ALA A 874 7.99 -35.95 24.23
C ALA A 874 6.96 -35.77 23.11
N PHE A 875 6.74 -34.54 22.65
CA PHE A 875 5.86 -34.26 21.51
C PHE A 875 6.32 -34.99 20.24
N TYR A 876 7.61 -34.97 19.90
CA TYR A 876 8.13 -35.70 18.73
C TYR A 876 7.99 -37.22 18.84
N VAL A 877 8.12 -37.78 20.06
CA VAL A 877 7.80 -39.20 20.31
C VAL A 877 6.34 -39.47 19.95
N THR A 878 5.40 -38.61 20.36
CA THR A 878 3.98 -38.78 19.98
C THR A 878 3.80 -38.71 18.46
N CYS A 879 4.48 -37.80 17.76
CA CYS A 879 4.40 -37.69 16.30
C CYS A 879 4.97 -38.93 15.58
N ALA A 880 6.09 -39.47 16.05
CA ALA A 880 6.66 -40.71 15.55
C ALA A 880 5.70 -41.89 15.77
N MET A 881 5.13 -42.02 16.97
CA MET A 881 4.15 -43.05 17.30
C MET A 881 2.91 -42.94 16.41
N VAL A 882 2.32 -41.75 16.28
CA VAL A 882 1.14 -41.53 15.44
C VAL A 882 1.44 -41.89 13.98
N THR A 883 2.59 -41.46 13.46
CA THR A 883 2.99 -41.78 12.09
C THR A 883 3.16 -43.28 11.89
N TRP A 884 3.78 -43.96 12.87
CA TRP A 884 3.95 -45.40 12.87
C TRP A 884 2.61 -46.14 12.88
N PHE A 885 1.77 -45.88 13.88
CA PHE A 885 0.56 -46.64 14.13
C PHE A 885 -0.56 -46.38 13.12
N VAL A 886 -0.67 -45.16 12.61
CA VAL A 886 -1.73 -44.76 11.67
C VAL A 886 -1.34 -45.04 10.23
N TYR A 887 -0.08 -44.79 9.84
CA TYR A 887 0.29 -44.75 8.42
C TYR A 887 1.26 -45.84 7.97
N THR A 888 2.30 -46.18 8.74
CA THR A 888 3.43 -46.98 8.21
C THR A 888 3.54 -48.42 8.73
N ARG A 889 2.92 -48.77 9.87
CA ARG A 889 2.95 -50.15 10.42
C ARG A 889 2.16 -51.14 9.58
N SER A 890 2.23 -52.43 9.92
CA SER A 890 1.39 -53.48 9.29
C SER A 890 -0.09 -53.15 9.49
N GLY A 891 -0.85 -53.03 8.39
CA GLY A 891 -2.24 -52.55 8.41
C GLY A 891 -2.41 -51.02 8.47
N GLY A 892 -1.31 -50.24 8.37
CA GLY A 892 -1.36 -48.78 8.28
C GLY A 892 -1.81 -48.29 6.89
N LEU A 893 -2.49 -47.14 6.85
CA LEU A 893 -3.21 -46.66 5.66
C LEU A 893 -2.31 -46.50 4.42
N LEU A 894 -1.05 -46.07 4.59
CA LEU A 894 -0.15 -45.78 3.48
C LEU A 894 0.83 -46.92 3.16
N ARG A 895 0.94 -47.94 4.02
CA ARG A 895 1.97 -48.98 3.88
C ARG A 895 1.91 -49.75 2.56
N ASN A 896 0.71 -50.12 2.11
CA ASN A 896 0.54 -50.92 0.88
C ASN A 896 0.77 -50.04 -0.35
N VAL A 897 0.22 -48.82 -0.35
CA VAL A 897 0.38 -47.83 -1.43
C VAL A 897 1.86 -47.46 -1.65
N GLU A 898 2.64 -47.33 -0.58
CA GLU A 898 4.06 -46.96 -0.66
C GLU A 898 4.99 -48.13 -1.05
N ARG A 899 4.53 -49.39 -0.98
CA ARG A 899 5.35 -50.58 -1.28
C ARG A 899 5.06 -51.23 -2.63
N GLU A 900 3.82 -51.14 -3.11
CA GLU A 900 3.38 -51.83 -4.34
C GLU A 900 3.57 -50.99 -5.61
N GLY A 901 3.91 -49.70 -5.48
CA GLY A 901 4.03 -48.80 -6.62
C GLY A 901 2.67 -48.45 -7.22
N SER A 902 2.58 -47.31 -7.89
CA SER A 902 1.35 -46.62 -8.32
C SER A 902 0.50 -47.35 -9.39
N GLN A 903 0.59 -48.67 -9.54
CA GLN A 903 -0.10 -49.42 -10.59
C GLN A 903 -1.42 -50.09 -10.17
N HIS A 904 -1.79 -50.09 -8.89
CA HIS A 904 -3.10 -50.58 -8.44
C HIS A 904 -3.75 -49.59 -7.48
N PHE A 905 -4.34 -48.52 -8.02
CA PHE A 905 -5.57 -48.04 -7.37
C PHE A 905 -6.62 -49.13 -7.66
N PRO A 906 -7.35 -49.64 -6.65
CA PRO A 906 -8.37 -50.64 -6.90
C PRO A 906 -9.38 -50.01 -7.86
N GLN A 907 -9.35 -50.41 -9.13
CA GLN A 907 -10.55 -50.42 -9.93
C GLN A 907 -11.45 -51.39 -9.17
N THR A 908 -12.51 -50.87 -8.58
CA THR A 908 -13.61 -51.69 -8.06
C THR A 908 -13.92 -52.72 -9.13
N SER A 909 -13.54 -53.97 -8.89
CA SER A 909 -13.99 -55.09 -9.69
C SER A 909 -15.51 -55.09 -9.58
N ALA A 910 -16.17 -54.77 -10.68
CA ALA A 910 -17.52 -55.26 -10.89
C ALA A 910 -17.42 -56.79 -10.99
N ALA A 911 -17.62 -57.48 -9.86
CA ALA A 911 -17.86 -58.92 -9.80
C ALA A 911 -18.45 -59.28 -8.43
N GLU A 912 -19.74 -59.67 -8.48
CA GLU A 912 -20.59 -60.39 -7.52
C GLU A 912 -20.90 -59.77 -6.14
#